data_AF-A0A3A5VDV3-F1
#
_entry.id   AF-A0A3A5VDV3-F1
#
_cell.length_a   1.000
_cell.length_b   1.000
_cell.length_c   1.000
_cell.angle_alpha   90.00
_cell.angle_beta   90.00
_cell.angle_gamma   90.00
#
_symmetry.space_group_name_H-M   'P 1'
#
loop_
_entity.id
_entity.type
_entity.pdbx_description
1 polymer ?
#
loop_
_entity_poly.entity_id
_entity_poly.type
_entity_poly.pdbx_seq_one_letter_code
_entity_poly.pdbx_strand_id
1 'polypeptide(L)'
;DDVDDYPNDATQWVDGDGDGYGDNPNGNVPDAFPYDNTQWADQDGDGYGDNPNGNYSDAFPTDPTQWSDSDGDGYGDNANGNNADLWPTDSTQWTDSDGDGYGDNSAGTNGDQFPFDATQWADQDGDGYGDNANGNDADQFPTDGTQWEDQDGDGYGDNIGGNNADKFPTEPTQWYDSDNDGYGDNQAGLNPDAFPSDGTQWEDQDGDGYGDNQNGNNPDKFITDQTQWFDADGDGFGDNANGNNPDLCPNTPFGDSVDATGCSASQLDDDMDSVSNQQDACPSTPAGETVDSTGCSGSQKDSDNDGVMDKYDLCPLTPLNSIIDNSGCADSQLDTDNDGINDDIDLCPTTTPQSNVNGQGCSASERDSDLDGVKDNLDLCSSTPTSEVPDDEGCSESQKDDDFDTIYNDEDNCPDTALNADYDSFGCSQDQYDDDNDQIDNTLDQCPATPSGEQVDSSGCAESQKDEDNDDIWNSDDLCYDTPEGQPVDQQGCSEYQKDDDSDGYSNANDQCKGTPPNAIVDSKGCAKSQLDTDNDGVNDAEDAFPTDGNESVDTDGDGVSDRWDDYPEDPTRSESVSEDSGNGMMFAFLAIIVLGIIGALLVVKNRQTESQQNSPFAQQMQYDNSTEANMSQQKDIPNIQAQNTPTSWEENGVHWTKDESGNLSYFNQETQQWTQYNQ
;
A
#
# COMPACT_ATOMS: atom_id res chain seq x y z
N ASP A 1 -108.90 71.27 95.31
CA ASP A 1 -108.42 69.93 95.64
C ASP A 1 -107.35 69.71 94.62
N ASP A 2 -106.23 70.38 94.89
CA ASP A 2 -105.09 70.45 94.00
C ASP A 2 -104.40 69.11 94.21
N VAL A 3 -104.50 68.25 93.20
CA VAL A 3 -103.81 66.96 93.20
C VAL A 3 -102.34 67.31 93.06
N ASP A 4 -101.64 67.22 94.18
CA ASP A 4 -100.18 67.20 94.23
C ASP A 4 -99.72 66.02 93.35
N ASP A 5 -98.96 66.30 92.29
CA ASP A 5 -98.47 65.28 91.35
C ASP A 5 -97.41 64.37 92.00
N TYR A 6 -96.81 64.79 93.12
CA TYR A 6 -95.83 64.04 93.90
C TYR A 6 -96.23 63.89 95.39
N PRO A 7 -97.34 63.19 95.74
CA PRO A 7 -97.87 63.14 97.10
C PRO A 7 -96.92 62.56 98.17
N ASN A 8 -95.87 61.86 97.74
CA ASN A 8 -94.88 61.23 98.61
C ASN A 8 -93.55 62.00 98.68
N ASP A 9 -93.43 63.11 97.93
CA ASP A 9 -92.26 63.97 97.92
C ASP A 9 -92.63 65.37 98.38
N ALA A 10 -92.30 65.72 99.63
CA ALA A 10 -92.66 67.03 100.17
C ALA A 10 -91.90 68.20 99.52
N THR A 11 -90.94 67.93 98.64
CA THR A 11 -90.14 68.96 97.98
C THR A 11 -90.51 69.17 96.51
N GLN A 12 -91.42 68.36 95.95
CA GLN A 12 -91.99 68.51 94.61
C GLN A 12 -93.51 68.60 94.68
N TRP A 13 -94.18 69.26 93.74
CA TRP A 13 -95.64 69.41 93.78
C TRP A 13 -96.36 69.63 92.44
N VAL A 14 -95.62 69.88 91.35
CA VAL A 14 -96.14 70.06 89.98
C VAL A 14 -95.22 69.30 89.02
N ASP A 15 -95.83 68.58 88.08
CA ASP A 15 -95.20 67.98 86.89
C ASP A 15 -95.82 68.65 85.65
N GLY A 16 -95.14 69.66 85.11
CA GLY A 16 -95.69 70.57 84.10
C GLY A 16 -95.91 69.91 82.73
N ASP A 17 -95.06 68.95 82.38
CA ASP A 17 -95.02 68.32 81.06
C ASP A 17 -95.29 66.81 81.08
N GLY A 18 -95.36 66.20 82.27
CA GLY A 18 -95.87 64.86 82.52
C GLY A 18 -94.84 63.75 82.37
N ASP A 19 -93.55 64.05 82.55
CA ASP A 19 -92.46 63.11 82.36
C ASP A 19 -92.06 62.33 83.63
N GLY A 20 -92.61 62.73 84.78
CA GLY A 20 -92.35 62.11 86.08
C GLY A 20 -91.20 62.74 86.87
N TYR A 21 -90.67 63.89 86.46
CA TYR A 21 -89.80 64.78 87.24
C TYR A 21 -90.54 66.06 87.66
N GLY A 22 -90.11 66.68 88.76
CA GLY A 22 -90.87 67.78 89.38
C GLY A 22 -90.29 69.16 89.09
N ASP A 23 -91.14 70.10 88.65
CA ASP A 23 -90.79 71.45 88.20
C ASP A 23 -90.21 72.37 89.29
N ASN A 24 -90.25 72.00 90.59
CA ASN A 24 -89.75 72.89 91.64
C ASN A 24 -88.21 72.88 91.64
N PRO A 25 -87.54 74.01 91.29
CA PRO A 25 -86.07 74.06 91.17
C PRO A 25 -85.33 73.88 92.49
N ASN A 26 -86.04 73.96 93.63
CA ASN A 26 -85.47 73.71 94.97
C ASN A 26 -85.84 72.32 95.52
N GLY A 27 -86.49 71.48 94.72
CA GLY A 27 -86.85 70.12 95.08
C GLY A 27 -85.67 69.16 94.97
N ASN A 28 -85.85 67.93 95.42
CA ASN A 28 -84.93 66.85 95.11
C ASN A 28 -85.08 66.45 93.63
N VAL A 29 -83.96 66.29 92.92
CA VAL A 29 -83.91 65.99 91.48
C VAL A 29 -84.90 66.87 90.69
N PRO A 30 -84.70 68.20 90.72
CA PRO A 30 -85.59 69.11 90.00
C PRO A 30 -85.48 68.85 88.51
N ASP A 31 -86.60 68.96 87.81
CA ASP A 31 -86.63 68.90 86.36
C ASP A 31 -85.89 70.11 85.77
N ALA A 32 -84.85 69.83 84.99
CA ALA A 32 -84.06 70.84 84.28
C ALA A 32 -84.81 71.43 83.07
N PHE A 33 -85.79 70.70 82.51
CA PHE A 33 -86.56 71.10 81.33
C PHE A 33 -88.08 71.01 81.55
N PRO A 34 -88.69 71.88 82.39
CA PRO A 34 -90.12 71.81 82.80
C PRO A 34 -91.20 71.95 81.71
N TYR A 35 -90.80 71.99 80.44
CA TYR A 35 -91.68 72.16 79.28
C TYR A 35 -91.37 71.16 78.15
N ASP A 36 -90.41 70.24 78.33
CA ASP A 36 -90.05 69.21 77.36
C ASP A 36 -90.10 67.84 78.03
N ASN A 37 -91.23 67.16 77.86
CA ASN A 37 -91.50 65.86 78.50
C ASN A 37 -90.59 64.69 78.06
N THR A 38 -89.57 64.98 77.26
CA THR A 38 -88.58 64.01 76.82
C THR A 38 -87.20 64.25 77.46
N GLN A 39 -87.02 65.34 78.23
CA GLN A 39 -85.77 65.73 78.88
C GLN A 39 -86.03 66.14 80.33
N TRP A 40 -85.16 65.74 81.25
CA TRP A 40 -85.32 66.05 82.69
C TRP A 40 -84.03 66.39 83.44
N ALA A 41 -82.87 66.14 82.82
CA ALA A 41 -81.55 66.29 83.42
C ALA A 41 -80.63 67.08 82.49
N ASP A 42 -79.83 67.96 83.08
CA ASP A 42 -78.81 68.80 82.45
C ASP A 42 -77.61 68.81 83.41
N GLN A 43 -76.72 67.84 83.27
CA GLN A 43 -75.68 67.59 84.27
C GLN A 43 -74.61 68.69 84.28
N ASP A 44 -74.30 69.27 83.13
CA ASP A 44 -73.23 70.27 83.00
C ASP A 44 -73.74 71.71 82.88
N GLY A 45 -75.04 71.91 82.67
CA GLY A 45 -75.73 73.18 82.76
C GLY A 45 -75.68 74.01 81.48
N ASP A 46 -75.51 73.37 80.33
CA ASP A 46 -75.38 74.04 79.03
C ASP A 46 -76.74 74.29 78.33
N GLY A 47 -77.81 73.69 78.85
CA GLY A 47 -79.18 73.83 78.35
C GLY A 47 -79.57 72.80 77.29
N TYR A 48 -78.81 71.73 77.10
CA TYR A 48 -79.17 70.53 76.35
C TYR A 48 -79.41 69.35 77.29
N GLY A 49 -80.33 68.45 76.93
CA GLY A 49 -80.82 67.45 77.87
C GLY A 49 -80.10 66.10 77.78
N ASP A 50 -79.69 65.56 78.93
CA ASP A 50 -78.88 64.34 79.06
C ASP A 50 -79.58 63.06 78.57
N ASN A 51 -80.91 63.07 78.33
CA ASN A 51 -81.61 61.87 77.86
C ASN A 51 -81.34 61.67 76.35
N PRO A 52 -80.62 60.60 75.95
CA PRO A 52 -80.24 60.39 74.54
C PRO A 52 -81.43 60.09 73.62
N ASN A 53 -82.62 59.81 74.18
CA ASN A 53 -83.84 59.61 73.40
C ASN A 53 -84.77 60.83 73.42
N GLY A 54 -84.36 61.93 74.05
CA GLY A 54 -85.12 63.16 74.13
C GLY A 54 -84.91 64.07 72.92
N ASN A 55 -85.73 65.12 72.81
CA ASN A 55 -85.50 66.17 71.83
C ASN A 55 -84.22 66.95 72.21
N TYR A 56 -83.45 67.36 71.19
CA TYR A 56 -82.20 68.10 71.40
C TYR A 56 -81.30 67.45 72.46
N SER A 57 -81.16 66.11 72.37
CA SER A 57 -80.35 65.36 73.33
C SER A 57 -78.89 65.77 73.26
N ASP A 58 -78.29 65.91 74.43
CA ASP A 58 -76.89 66.25 74.58
C ASP A 58 -76.01 65.04 74.23
N ALA A 59 -75.14 65.23 73.22
CA ALA A 59 -74.14 64.24 72.84
C ALA A 59 -72.97 64.15 73.83
N PHE A 60 -72.72 65.20 74.62
CA PHE A 60 -71.64 65.30 75.61
C PHE A 60 -72.16 65.71 77.01
N PRO A 61 -72.89 64.85 77.75
CA PRO A 61 -73.58 65.15 79.03
C PRO A 61 -72.70 65.60 80.23
N THR A 62 -71.42 65.86 80.02
CA THR A 62 -70.48 66.29 81.06
C THR A 62 -69.58 67.43 80.62
N ASP A 63 -69.72 67.88 79.37
CA ASP A 63 -68.92 68.94 78.78
C ASP A 63 -69.80 70.15 78.45
N PRO A 64 -69.84 71.18 79.32
CA PRO A 64 -70.78 72.30 79.16
C PRO A 64 -70.47 73.21 77.98
N THR A 65 -69.51 72.83 77.14
CA THR A 65 -69.09 73.57 75.96
C THR A 65 -69.41 72.84 74.66
N GLN A 66 -69.90 71.59 74.71
CA GLN A 66 -70.23 70.77 73.55
C GLN A 66 -71.57 70.06 73.80
N TRP A 67 -72.45 70.01 72.78
CA TRP A 67 -73.77 69.38 72.92
C TRP A 67 -74.25 68.61 71.68
N SER A 68 -73.52 68.70 70.58
CA SER A 68 -73.87 68.13 69.28
C SER A 68 -72.67 67.41 68.69
N ASP A 69 -72.92 66.22 68.16
CA ASP A 69 -71.97 65.36 67.44
C ASP A 69 -72.67 64.86 66.18
N SER A 70 -72.48 65.57 65.07
CA SER A 70 -73.29 65.38 63.86
C SER A 70 -72.95 64.11 63.09
N ASP A 71 -71.71 63.62 63.19
CA ASP A 71 -71.22 62.46 62.44
C ASP A 71 -70.82 61.25 63.31
N GLY A 72 -70.79 61.42 64.64
CA GLY A 72 -70.66 60.35 65.62
C GLY A 72 -69.22 59.95 65.93
N ASP A 73 -68.24 60.83 65.71
CA ASP A 73 -66.83 60.56 65.96
C ASP A 73 -66.36 60.83 67.40
N GLY A 74 -67.21 61.50 68.19
CA GLY A 74 -66.95 61.85 69.58
C GLY A 74 -66.21 63.18 69.78
N TYR A 75 -66.16 64.05 68.76
CA TYR A 75 -65.75 65.45 68.85
C TYR A 75 -66.98 66.35 68.64
N GLY A 76 -67.00 67.50 69.32
CA GLY A 76 -68.22 68.31 69.39
C GLY A 76 -68.29 69.42 68.33
N ASP A 77 -69.44 69.56 67.68
CA ASP A 77 -69.68 70.49 66.57
C ASP A 77 -69.56 71.98 66.96
N ASN A 78 -69.57 72.33 68.26
CA ASN A 78 -69.50 73.72 68.68
C ASN A 78 -68.05 74.23 68.55
N ALA A 79 -67.79 75.01 67.50
CA ALA A 79 -66.49 75.62 67.20
C ALA A 79 -65.87 76.46 68.34
N ASN A 80 -66.66 76.90 69.32
CA ASN A 80 -66.15 77.64 70.49
C ASN A 80 -65.98 76.78 71.75
N GLY A 81 -66.33 75.49 71.68
CA GLY A 81 -66.13 74.55 72.76
C GLY A 81 -64.70 74.03 72.83
N ASN A 82 -64.41 73.24 73.87
CA ASN A 82 -63.16 72.48 73.92
C ASN A 82 -63.20 71.34 72.87
N ASN A 83 -62.02 70.94 72.36
CA ASN A 83 -61.89 69.87 71.37
C ASN A 83 -62.94 69.93 70.24
N ALA A 84 -63.19 71.14 69.74
CA ALA A 84 -64.21 71.35 68.73
C ALA A 84 -63.82 70.63 67.44
N ASP A 85 -64.81 69.97 66.85
CA ASP A 85 -64.64 69.28 65.58
C ASP A 85 -64.50 70.30 64.44
N LEU A 86 -63.38 70.22 63.73
CA LEU A 86 -63.10 71.02 62.54
C LEU A 86 -63.83 70.53 61.29
N TRP A 87 -64.26 69.26 61.24
CA TRP A 87 -65.05 68.67 60.17
C TRP A 87 -66.36 68.00 60.68
N PRO A 88 -67.38 68.78 61.11
CA PRO A 88 -68.66 68.30 61.68
C PRO A 88 -69.54 67.37 60.83
N THR A 89 -69.06 66.88 59.70
CA THR A 89 -69.78 65.99 58.79
C THR A 89 -68.92 64.84 58.27
N ASP A 90 -67.67 64.75 58.71
CA ASP A 90 -66.72 63.73 58.33
C ASP A 90 -66.14 63.06 59.58
N SER A 91 -66.81 61.98 60.00
CA SER A 91 -66.45 61.20 61.20
C SER A 91 -65.04 60.59 61.20
N THR A 92 -64.28 60.80 60.13
CA THR A 92 -62.90 60.33 60.02
C THR A 92 -61.88 61.43 60.32
N GLN A 93 -62.28 62.70 60.46
CA GLN A 93 -61.40 63.84 60.72
C GLN A 93 -61.99 64.79 61.75
N TRP A 94 -61.17 65.29 62.68
CA TRP A 94 -61.63 66.17 63.77
C TRP A 94 -60.62 67.25 64.20
N THR A 95 -59.34 67.14 63.85
CA THR A 95 -58.29 68.07 64.26
C THR A 95 -57.30 68.32 63.11
N ASP A 96 -56.79 69.55 63.06
CA ASP A 96 -55.82 70.08 62.10
C ASP A 96 -54.72 70.77 62.93
N SER A 97 -53.62 70.09 63.17
CA SER A 97 -52.59 70.53 64.12
C SER A 97 -51.71 71.66 63.56
N ASP A 98 -51.54 71.74 62.24
CA ASP A 98 -50.66 72.72 61.60
C ASP A 98 -51.39 73.75 60.72
N GLY A 99 -52.67 73.55 60.46
CA GLY A 99 -53.58 74.50 59.85
C GLY A 99 -53.53 74.52 58.33
N ASP A 100 -53.10 73.45 57.68
CA ASP A 100 -52.99 73.35 56.23
C ASP A 100 -54.31 72.94 55.53
N GLY A 101 -55.29 72.51 56.31
CA GLY A 101 -56.62 72.11 55.85
C GLY A 101 -56.78 70.61 55.56
N TYR A 102 -55.80 69.79 55.90
CA TYR A 102 -55.86 68.33 55.93
C TYR A 102 -56.00 67.85 57.39
N GLY A 103 -56.71 66.74 57.60
CA GLY A 103 -57.01 66.28 58.96
C GLY A 103 -55.95 65.33 59.50
N ASP A 104 -55.56 65.51 60.77
CA ASP A 104 -54.47 64.79 61.46
C ASP A 104 -54.62 63.26 61.43
N ASN A 105 -55.83 62.72 61.23
CA ASN A 105 -56.03 61.29 61.10
C ASN A 105 -55.64 60.84 59.69
N SER A 106 -54.41 60.37 59.53
CA SER A 106 -53.83 59.91 58.26
C SER A 106 -54.63 58.83 57.53
N ALA A 107 -55.48 58.07 58.24
CA ALA A 107 -56.35 57.04 57.66
C ALA A 107 -57.75 57.56 57.27
N GLY A 108 -58.07 58.81 57.60
CA GLY A 108 -59.34 59.45 57.29
C GLY A 108 -59.42 60.02 55.87
N THR A 109 -60.55 60.64 55.54
CA THR A 109 -60.73 61.34 54.26
C THR A 109 -59.69 62.46 54.15
N ASN A 110 -58.89 62.46 53.08
CA ASN A 110 -57.78 63.42 52.90
C ASN A 110 -56.91 63.55 54.17
N GLY A 111 -56.59 62.40 54.79
CA GLY A 111 -55.77 62.36 55.99
C GLY A 111 -54.36 62.86 55.72
N ASP A 112 -53.91 63.75 56.59
CA ASP A 112 -52.59 64.32 56.57
C ASP A 112 -51.54 63.27 56.96
N GLN A 113 -50.58 63.03 56.07
CA GLN A 113 -49.44 62.13 56.34
C GLN A 113 -48.35 62.81 57.18
N PHE A 114 -48.34 64.15 57.25
CA PHE A 114 -47.41 64.97 58.03
C PHE A 114 -48.14 65.99 58.94
N PRO A 115 -48.84 65.55 60.02
CA PRO A 115 -49.72 66.39 60.86
C PRO A 115 -49.08 67.60 61.58
N PHE A 116 -47.80 67.86 61.38
CA PHE A 116 -47.07 68.96 62.00
C PHE A 116 -46.27 69.78 61.00
N ASP A 117 -46.44 69.53 59.70
CA ASP A 117 -45.79 70.24 58.61
C ASP A 117 -46.81 70.81 57.64
N ALA A 118 -47.20 72.07 57.88
CA ALA A 118 -48.24 72.73 57.08
C ALA A 118 -47.89 72.92 55.59
N THR A 119 -46.73 72.46 55.13
CA THR A 119 -46.33 72.49 53.73
C THR A 119 -46.39 71.14 53.05
N GLN A 120 -46.65 70.05 53.79
CA GLN A 120 -46.71 68.68 53.29
C GLN A 120 -47.92 67.95 53.89
N TRP A 121 -48.70 67.25 53.06
CA TRP A 121 -49.89 66.52 53.55
C TRP A 121 -50.07 65.13 52.93
N ALA A 122 -49.29 64.80 51.91
CA ALA A 122 -49.39 63.57 51.13
C ALA A 122 -48.01 62.90 51.01
N ASP A 123 -48.01 61.58 51.10
CA ASP A 123 -46.86 60.67 50.97
C ASP A 123 -47.36 59.44 50.20
N GLN A 124 -47.25 59.46 48.88
CA GLN A 124 -47.91 58.48 48.02
C GLN A 124 -47.25 57.10 48.09
N ASP A 125 -45.94 57.02 48.29
CA ASP A 125 -45.17 55.77 48.30
C ASP A 125 -44.70 55.32 49.69
N GLY A 126 -44.89 56.16 50.71
CA GLY A 126 -44.70 55.84 52.11
C GLY A 126 -43.26 55.90 52.58
N ASP A 127 -42.41 56.69 51.92
CA ASP A 127 -40.99 56.81 52.25
C ASP A 127 -40.69 57.86 53.34
N GLY A 128 -41.70 58.68 53.69
CA GLY A 128 -41.62 59.71 54.70
C GLY A 128 -41.15 61.08 54.19
N TYR A 129 -41.11 61.30 52.88
CA TYR A 129 -40.96 62.60 52.24
C TYR A 129 -42.28 63.02 51.58
N GLY A 130 -42.55 64.33 51.56
CA GLY A 130 -43.87 64.82 51.17
C GLY A 130 -43.98 65.15 49.68
N ASP A 131 -45.07 64.72 49.05
CA ASP A 131 -45.33 64.84 47.61
C ASP A 131 -45.54 66.29 47.11
N ASN A 132 -45.79 67.25 48.01
CA ASN A 132 -46.03 68.62 47.59
C ASN A 132 -44.72 69.27 47.18
N ALA A 133 -44.49 69.40 45.87
CA ALA A 133 -43.28 69.99 45.29
C ALA A 133 -42.94 71.42 45.76
N ASN A 134 -43.88 72.15 46.37
CA ASN A 134 -43.61 73.49 46.95
C ASN A 134 -43.42 73.46 48.48
N GLY A 135 -43.50 72.27 49.09
CA GLY A 135 -43.23 72.05 50.50
C GLY A 135 -41.73 72.08 50.80
N ASN A 136 -41.40 72.06 52.08
CA ASN A 136 -40.04 71.75 52.51
C ASN A 136 -39.73 70.26 52.24
N ASP A 137 -38.45 69.97 52.01
CA ASP A 137 -37.94 68.61 51.83
C ASP A 137 -38.83 67.74 50.93
N ALA A 138 -39.32 68.37 49.84
CA ALA A 138 -40.29 67.76 48.96
C ALA A 138 -39.68 66.59 48.21
N ASP A 139 -40.44 65.51 48.14
CA ASP A 139 -40.07 64.32 47.40
C ASP A 139 -39.96 64.65 45.90
N GLN A 140 -38.77 64.43 45.34
CA GLN A 140 -38.51 64.60 43.91
C GLN A 140 -39.06 63.42 43.07
N PHE A 141 -39.33 62.28 43.69
CA PHE A 141 -39.91 61.08 43.07
C PHE A 141 -41.11 60.52 43.85
N PRO A 142 -42.29 61.19 43.85
CA PRO A 142 -43.51 60.84 44.61
C PRO A 142 -44.15 59.46 44.38
N THR A 143 -43.50 58.57 43.63
CA THR A 143 -44.00 57.24 43.31
C THR A 143 -42.95 56.14 43.46
N ASP A 144 -41.72 56.49 43.83
CA ASP A 144 -40.63 55.56 44.08
C ASP A 144 -40.08 55.78 45.48
N GLY A 145 -40.67 55.11 46.48
CA GLY A 145 -40.29 55.29 47.89
C GLY A 145 -38.91 54.75 48.28
N THR A 146 -38.04 54.53 47.29
CA THR A 146 -36.61 54.30 47.48
C THR A 146 -35.77 55.51 47.06
N GLN A 147 -36.37 56.54 46.48
CA GLN A 147 -35.75 57.74 45.94
C GLN A 147 -36.57 58.99 46.30
N TRP A 148 -35.94 60.00 46.89
CA TRP A 148 -36.60 61.26 47.25
C TRP A 148 -35.73 62.52 47.01
N GLU A 149 -34.45 62.34 46.69
CA GLU A 149 -33.46 63.41 46.45
C GLU A 149 -33.01 63.39 44.98
N ASP A 150 -32.93 64.57 44.36
CA ASP A 150 -32.38 64.82 43.01
C ASP A 150 -31.64 66.17 43.04
N GLN A 151 -30.35 66.15 43.39
CA GLN A 151 -29.56 67.33 43.68
C GLN A 151 -29.26 68.16 42.42
N ASP A 152 -29.08 67.52 41.27
CA ASP A 152 -28.69 68.19 40.04
C ASP A 152 -29.84 68.36 39.02
N GLY A 153 -30.99 67.74 39.28
CA GLY A 153 -32.25 67.93 38.58
C GLY A 153 -32.32 67.18 37.26
N ASP A 154 -31.60 66.08 37.12
CA ASP A 154 -31.55 65.29 35.88
C ASP A 154 -32.66 64.23 35.78
N GLY A 155 -33.39 64.01 36.89
CA GLY A 155 -34.48 63.06 36.99
C GLY A 155 -34.06 61.63 37.35
N TYR A 156 -32.85 61.43 37.87
CA TYR A 156 -32.38 60.21 38.52
C TYR A 156 -32.17 60.48 40.02
N GLY A 157 -32.49 59.49 40.86
CA GLY A 157 -32.52 59.71 42.30
C GLY A 157 -31.18 59.45 42.98
N ASP A 158 -30.74 60.35 43.86
CA ASP A 158 -29.43 60.35 44.51
C ASP A 158 -29.24 59.25 45.58
N ASN A 159 -30.33 58.63 46.01
CA ASN A 159 -30.27 57.69 47.13
C ASN A 159 -29.57 56.41 46.68
N ILE A 160 -28.31 56.25 47.09
CA ILE A 160 -27.41 55.15 46.68
C ILE A 160 -28.04 53.75 46.83
N GLY A 161 -28.94 53.56 47.79
CA GLY A 161 -29.63 52.30 48.05
C GLY A 161 -30.95 52.11 47.29
N GLY A 162 -31.40 53.12 46.57
CA GLY A 162 -32.65 53.14 45.84
C GLY A 162 -32.58 52.53 44.46
N ASN A 163 -33.73 52.39 43.83
CA ASN A 163 -33.83 51.89 42.46
C ASN A 163 -33.20 52.90 41.51
N ASN A 164 -32.42 52.40 40.53
CA ASN A 164 -31.74 53.22 39.51
C ASN A 164 -31.04 54.45 40.08
N ALA A 165 -30.39 54.29 41.25
CA ALA A 165 -29.72 55.38 41.92
C ALA A 165 -28.68 56.03 41.00
N ASP A 166 -28.69 57.35 41.01
CA ASP A 166 -27.75 58.17 40.29
C ASP A 166 -26.31 57.88 40.80
N LYS A 167 -25.44 57.57 39.84
CA LYS A 167 -24.01 57.33 40.07
C LYS A 167 -23.21 58.62 40.16
N PHE A 168 -23.73 59.72 39.66
CA PHE A 168 -23.12 61.05 39.66
C PHE A 168 -24.08 62.14 40.17
N PRO A 169 -24.46 62.15 41.47
CA PRO A 169 -25.46 63.06 42.09
C PRO A 169 -25.24 64.58 41.98
N THR A 170 -24.21 65.03 41.26
CA THR A 170 -23.83 66.43 41.13
C THR A 170 -23.53 66.84 39.69
N GLU A 171 -23.62 65.90 38.74
CA GLU A 171 -23.32 66.11 37.32
C GLU A 171 -24.55 65.73 36.48
N PRO A 172 -25.43 66.71 36.14
CA PRO A 172 -26.76 66.44 35.58
C PRO A 172 -26.75 65.91 34.15
N THR A 173 -25.56 65.63 33.61
CA THR A 173 -25.36 65.05 32.29
C THR A 173 -24.92 63.60 32.34
N GLN A 174 -24.65 63.05 33.53
CA GLN A 174 -24.26 61.66 33.75
C GLN A 174 -25.05 61.10 34.92
N TRP A 175 -25.64 59.92 34.76
CA TRP A 175 -26.44 59.29 35.82
C TRP A 175 -26.20 57.80 36.01
N TYR A 176 -25.50 57.19 35.06
CA TYR A 176 -25.32 55.75 34.96
C TYR A 176 -23.85 55.43 34.68
N ASP A 177 -23.36 54.39 35.35
CA ASP A 177 -21.99 53.88 35.25
C ASP A 177 -22.10 52.36 35.27
N SER A 178 -21.99 51.75 34.09
CA SER A 178 -22.25 50.32 33.88
C SER A 178 -21.18 49.43 34.50
N ASP A 179 -19.92 49.83 34.43
CA ASP A 179 -18.77 49.01 34.81
C ASP A 179 -18.05 49.49 36.10
N ASN A 180 -18.53 50.59 36.68
CA ASN A 180 -18.11 51.19 37.95
C ASN A 180 -16.69 51.73 37.93
N ASP A 181 -16.25 52.31 36.81
CA ASP A 181 -14.94 52.94 36.69
C ASP A 181 -14.92 54.43 37.07
N GLY A 182 -16.10 55.01 37.27
CA GLY A 182 -16.29 56.41 37.64
C GLY A 182 -16.41 57.38 36.47
N TYR A 183 -16.60 56.88 35.25
CA TYR A 183 -16.99 57.66 34.08
C TYR A 183 -18.43 57.31 33.68
N GLY A 184 -19.15 58.30 33.16
CA GLY A 184 -20.59 58.16 32.91
C GLY A 184 -20.90 57.67 31.49
N ASP A 185 -21.83 56.72 31.38
CA ASP A 185 -22.20 56.06 30.12
C ASP A 185 -22.86 57.00 29.10
N ASN A 186 -23.43 58.13 29.53
CA ASN A 186 -24.18 59.01 28.65
C ASN A 186 -23.23 59.78 27.71
N GLN A 187 -23.10 59.29 26.48
CA GLN A 187 -22.25 59.86 25.43
C GLN A 187 -22.55 61.32 25.07
N ALA A 188 -23.74 61.82 25.40
CA ALA A 188 -24.10 63.23 25.20
C ALA A 188 -23.70 64.14 26.37
N GLY A 189 -23.22 63.56 27.47
CA GLY A 189 -22.87 64.27 28.69
C GLY A 189 -21.44 64.80 28.74
N LEU A 190 -21.08 65.35 29.89
CA LEU A 190 -19.73 65.83 30.16
C LEU A 190 -18.81 64.63 30.42
N ASN A 191 -17.64 64.61 29.78
CA ASN A 191 -16.62 63.55 29.90
C ASN A 191 -17.23 62.14 29.90
N PRO A 192 -17.95 61.78 28.81
CA PRO A 192 -18.55 60.46 28.74
C PRO A 192 -17.49 59.39 28.69
N ASP A 193 -17.82 58.22 29.25
CA ASP A 193 -17.02 57.03 29.13
C ASP A 193 -16.99 56.57 27.66
N ALA A 194 -15.83 56.57 27.02
CA ALA A 194 -15.69 56.07 25.65
C ALA A 194 -15.96 54.55 25.52
N PHE A 195 -15.84 53.79 26.62
CA PHE A 195 -16.01 52.35 26.68
C PHE A 195 -16.92 51.90 27.85
N PRO A 196 -18.26 52.13 27.77
CA PRO A 196 -19.26 51.85 28.83
C PRO A 196 -19.44 50.40 29.31
N SER A 197 -18.54 49.51 28.95
CA SER A 197 -18.58 48.09 29.32
C SER A 197 -17.22 47.52 29.69
N ASP A 198 -16.16 48.34 29.64
CA ASP A 198 -14.80 47.96 30.01
C ASP A 198 -14.25 48.97 31.01
N GLY A 199 -14.53 48.76 32.29
CA GLY A 199 -14.10 49.68 33.36
C GLY A 199 -12.59 49.75 33.60
N THR A 200 -11.80 49.23 32.67
CA THR A 200 -10.36 49.48 32.58
C THR A 200 -9.99 50.53 31.53
N GLN A 201 -10.94 50.98 30.71
CA GLN A 201 -10.79 51.97 29.63
C GLN A 201 -11.95 52.97 29.68
N TRP A 202 -11.65 54.26 29.55
CA TRP A 202 -12.69 55.31 29.64
C TRP A 202 -12.47 56.50 28.70
N GLU A 203 -11.28 56.61 28.11
CA GLU A 203 -10.87 57.72 27.25
C GLU A 203 -10.37 57.15 25.91
N ASP A 204 -10.77 57.80 24.82
CA ASP A 204 -10.37 57.51 23.43
C ASP A 204 -10.08 58.87 22.75
N GLN A 205 -8.84 59.36 22.89
CA GLN A 205 -8.46 60.71 22.49
C GLN A 205 -8.52 60.93 20.97
N ASP A 206 -8.16 59.93 20.18
CA ASP A 206 -8.09 60.05 18.72
C ASP A 206 -9.29 59.43 17.98
N GLY A 207 -10.14 58.71 18.70
CA GLY A 207 -11.42 58.20 18.22
C GLY A 207 -11.29 56.97 17.34
N ASP A 208 -10.30 56.11 17.59
CA ASP A 208 -10.09 54.87 16.84
C ASP A 208 -10.80 53.64 17.43
N GLY A 209 -11.35 53.79 18.64
CA GLY A 209 -12.04 52.75 19.36
C GLY A 209 -11.14 51.84 20.21
N TYR A 210 -9.91 52.26 20.52
CA TYR A 210 -9.03 51.64 21.51
C TYR A 210 -8.79 52.62 22.67
N GLY A 211 -8.70 52.09 23.89
CA GLY A 211 -8.69 52.92 25.09
C GLY A 211 -7.29 53.41 25.48
N ASP A 212 -7.19 54.67 25.90
CA ASP A 212 -5.92 55.35 26.19
C ASP A 212 -5.22 54.86 27.47
N ASN A 213 -5.95 54.20 28.38
CA ASN A 213 -5.39 53.75 29.64
C ASN A 213 -4.44 52.58 29.41
N GLN A 214 -3.13 52.85 29.43
CA GLN A 214 -2.06 51.86 29.18
C GLN A 214 -2.08 50.64 30.11
N ASN A 215 -2.74 50.72 31.26
CA ASN A 215 -2.87 49.60 32.20
C ASN A 215 -4.19 48.84 32.04
N GLY A 216 -5.07 49.29 31.15
CA GLY A 216 -6.34 48.65 30.88
C GLY A 216 -6.22 47.49 29.91
N ASN A 217 -7.37 46.92 29.56
CA ASN A 217 -7.46 45.87 28.55
C ASN A 217 -7.26 46.48 27.16
N ASN A 218 -6.49 45.79 26.32
CA ASN A 218 -6.20 46.19 24.93
C ASN A 218 -5.93 47.70 24.77
N PRO A 219 -4.96 48.24 25.51
CA PRO A 219 -4.71 49.68 25.51
C PRO A 219 -4.16 50.12 24.16
N ASP A 220 -4.60 51.27 23.70
CA ASP A 220 -4.06 51.96 22.54
C ASP A 220 -2.59 52.33 22.78
N LYS A 221 -1.67 51.79 22.00
CA LYS A 221 -0.24 52.12 22.12
C LYS A 221 0.11 53.52 21.57
N PHE A 222 -0.74 54.11 20.75
CA PHE A 222 -0.53 55.39 20.08
C PHE A 222 -1.73 56.33 20.21
N ILE A 223 -2.03 56.76 21.44
CA ILE A 223 -3.11 57.67 21.91
C ILE A 223 -3.40 58.97 21.11
N THR A 224 -2.63 59.28 20.07
CA THR A 224 -2.82 60.47 19.22
C THR A 224 -2.88 60.15 17.72
N ASP A 225 -2.69 58.89 17.33
CA ASP A 225 -2.68 58.46 15.95
C ASP A 225 -3.78 57.44 15.72
N GLN A 226 -4.96 57.94 15.33
CA GLN A 226 -6.17 57.14 15.05
C GLN A 226 -5.96 55.96 14.08
N THR A 227 -4.83 55.93 13.38
CA THR A 227 -4.51 54.91 12.41
C THR A 227 -3.59 53.81 12.96
N GLN A 228 -3.10 53.93 14.19
CA GLN A 228 -2.24 52.97 14.87
C GLN A 228 -2.71 52.79 16.31
N TRP A 229 -2.91 51.56 16.77
CA TRP A 229 -3.33 51.27 18.15
C TRP A 229 -2.55 50.15 18.82
N PHE A 230 -1.76 49.43 18.04
CA PHE A 230 -1.13 48.18 18.45
C PHE A 230 0.33 48.17 18.01
N ASP A 231 1.19 47.71 18.92
CA ASP A 231 2.64 47.58 18.76
C ASP A 231 3.03 46.26 19.45
N ALA A 232 3.18 45.19 18.66
CA ALA A 232 3.39 43.84 19.18
C ALA A 232 4.76 43.66 19.84
N ASP A 233 5.79 44.29 19.30
CA ASP A 233 7.18 44.10 19.70
C ASP A 233 7.75 45.24 20.56
N GLY A 234 7.03 46.34 20.67
CA GLY A 234 7.34 47.48 21.52
C GLY A 234 8.46 48.36 20.95
N ASP A 235 8.66 48.35 19.64
CA ASP A 235 9.71 49.14 18.98
C ASP A 235 9.30 50.61 18.69
N GLY A 236 8.02 50.93 18.89
CA GLY A 236 7.44 52.25 18.69
C GLY A 236 6.89 52.51 17.28
N PHE A 237 6.73 51.48 16.45
CA PHE A 237 6.02 51.51 15.17
C PHE A 237 4.72 50.72 15.28
N GLY A 238 3.66 51.21 14.66
CA GLY A 238 2.34 50.60 14.78
C GLY A 238 2.09 49.53 13.72
N ASP A 239 1.54 48.39 14.15
CA ASP A 239 1.35 47.20 13.31
C ASP A 239 0.23 47.32 12.28
N ASN A 240 -0.62 48.34 12.36
CA ASN A 240 -1.68 48.52 11.38
C ASN A 240 -1.05 48.94 10.05
N ALA A 241 -0.95 48.00 9.10
CA ALA A 241 -0.33 48.21 7.80
C ALA A 241 -0.93 49.36 6.96
N ASN A 242 -2.18 49.75 7.24
CA ASN A 242 -2.83 50.88 6.55
C ASN A 242 -2.72 52.21 7.31
N GLY A 243 -2.04 52.21 8.46
CA GLY A 243 -1.86 53.38 9.28
C GLY A 243 -0.72 54.27 8.84
N ASN A 244 -0.55 55.36 9.56
CA ASN A 244 0.59 56.24 9.40
C ASN A 244 1.83 55.52 9.90
N ASN A 245 2.91 55.62 9.11
CA ASN A 245 4.22 55.09 9.46
C ASN A 245 4.16 53.62 9.99
N PRO A 246 3.52 52.71 9.24
CA PRO A 246 3.25 51.36 9.72
C PRO A 246 4.55 50.59 9.88
N ASP A 247 4.57 49.69 10.86
CA ASP A 247 5.66 48.75 11.04
C ASP A 247 5.67 47.74 9.88
N LEU A 248 6.77 47.68 9.15
CA LEU A 248 7.01 46.69 8.11
C LEU A 248 7.57 45.38 8.67
N CYS A 249 8.00 45.40 9.93
CA CYS A 249 8.58 44.30 10.67
C CYS A 249 7.95 44.09 12.07
N PRO A 250 6.64 43.74 12.19
CA PRO A 250 5.87 43.60 13.45
C PRO A 250 6.36 42.58 14.50
N ASN A 251 7.52 41.97 14.28
CA ASN A 251 8.10 40.95 15.13
C ASN A 251 9.60 41.19 15.31
N THR A 252 10.00 42.46 15.33
CA THR A 252 11.36 42.84 15.67
C THR A 252 11.73 42.32 17.05
N PRO A 253 12.92 41.72 17.23
CA PRO A 253 13.32 41.27 18.56
C PRO A 253 13.35 42.43 19.57
N PHE A 254 12.68 42.23 20.70
CA PHE A 254 12.55 43.25 21.75
C PHE A 254 13.92 43.85 22.15
N GLY A 255 14.03 45.17 22.04
CA GLY A 255 15.22 45.94 22.42
C GLY A 255 16.26 46.13 21.30
N ASP A 256 16.03 45.58 20.11
CA ASP A 256 16.83 45.91 18.94
C ASP A 256 16.57 47.34 18.46
N SER A 257 17.57 47.94 17.81
CA SER A 257 17.40 49.24 17.19
C SER A 257 16.81 49.09 15.79
N VAL A 258 15.70 49.76 15.54
CA VAL A 258 14.99 49.75 14.25
C VAL A 258 15.28 50.97 13.40
N ASP A 259 15.06 50.84 12.10
CA ASP A 259 15.14 51.93 11.14
C ASP A 259 13.83 52.74 11.05
N ALA A 260 13.64 53.53 9.99
CA ALA A 260 12.44 54.36 9.80
C ALA A 260 11.19 53.56 9.42
N THR A 261 11.29 52.24 9.30
CA THR A 261 10.22 51.32 8.90
C THR A 261 9.90 50.26 9.96
N GLY A 262 10.46 50.39 11.18
CA GLY A 262 10.30 49.40 12.25
C GLY A 262 11.15 48.14 12.07
N CYS A 263 12.02 48.09 11.06
CA CYS A 263 12.85 46.93 10.80
C CYS A 263 14.22 47.04 11.47
N SER A 264 14.64 45.99 12.19
CA SER A 264 16.03 45.87 12.64
C SER A 264 16.96 45.46 11.50
N ALA A 265 18.26 45.69 11.67
CA ALA A 265 19.29 45.28 10.70
C ALA A 265 19.31 43.75 10.45
N SER A 266 18.72 42.94 11.33
CA SER A 266 18.64 41.49 11.19
C SER A 266 17.47 41.02 10.30
N GLN A 267 16.49 41.90 10.05
CA GLN A 267 15.29 41.62 9.25
C GLN A 267 15.35 42.24 7.86
N LEU A 268 16.30 43.15 7.61
CA LEU A 268 16.49 43.75 6.29
C LEU A 268 17.19 42.79 5.33
N ASP A 269 16.63 42.65 4.13
CA ASP A 269 17.11 41.84 3.01
C ASP A 269 16.84 42.63 1.72
N ASP A 270 17.87 43.27 1.18
CA ASP A 270 17.77 44.26 0.11
C ASP A 270 17.49 43.64 -1.27
N ASP A 271 17.97 42.42 -1.51
CA ASP A 271 17.80 41.70 -2.79
C ASP A 271 16.80 40.54 -2.73
N MET A 272 16.22 40.31 -1.54
CA MET A 272 15.13 39.37 -1.27
C MET A 272 15.54 37.92 -1.55
N ASP A 273 16.79 37.58 -1.29
CA ASP A 273 17.33 36.23 -1.48
C ASP A 273 17.16 35.31 -0.25
N SER A 274 16.50 35.81 0.80
CA SER A 274 16.26 35.16 2.09
C SER A 274 17.44 35.15 3.06
N VAL A 275 18.52 35.87 2.76
CA VAL A 275 19.64 36.10 3.68
C VAL A 275 19.68 37.58 4.05
N SER A 276 19.57 37.87 5.36
CA SER A 276 19.57 39.27 5.82
C SER A 276 20.86 39.99 5.42
N ASN A 277 20.78 41.29 5.15
CA ASN A 277 21.90 42.18 4.82
C ASN A 277 23.11 42.04 5.79
N GLN A 278 22.87 41.71 7.06
CA GLN A 278 23.94 41.52 8.05
C GLN A 278 24.75 40.24 7.81
N GLN A 279 24.11 39.20 7.27
CA GLN A 279 24.68 37.87 7.04
C GLN A 279 25.04 37.63 5.57
N ASP A 280 24.56 38.50 4.69
CA ASP A 280 24.73 38.40 3.26
C ASP A 280 26.10 38.91 2.78
N ALA A 281 26.86 38.02 2.14
CA ALA A 281 28.14 38.30 1.52
C ALA A 281 27.99 38.75 0.05
N CYS A 282 26.81 38.58 -0.53
CA CYS A 282 26.46 38.83 -1.93
C CYS A 282 25.20 39.74 -2.05
N PRO A 283 25.29 41.05 -1.72
CA PRO A 283 24.15 41.99 -1.56
C PRO A 283 23.33 42.35 -2.81
N SER A 284 23.48 41.60 -3.89
CA SER A 284 22.82 41.85 -5.17
C SER A 284 22.67 40.55 -5.97
N THR A 285 22.29 39.48 -5.28
CA THR A 285 21.92 38.20 -5.86
C THR A 285 20.76 38.39 -6.83
N PRO A 286 20.88 37.88 -8.08
CA PRO A 286 19.79 37.96 -9.04
C PRO A 286 18.52 37.27 -8.53
N ALA A 287 17.40 37.99 -8.59
CA ALA A 287 16.10 37.49 -8.14
C ALA A 287 15.72 36.13 -8.79
N GLY A 288 15.29 35.19 -7.94
CA GLY A 288 14.87 33.84 -8.34
C GLY A 288 16.00 32.81 -8.42
N GLU A 289 17.25 33.19 -8.12
CA GLU A 289 18.34 32.23 -7.92
C GLU A 289 18.32 31.68 -6.49
N THR A 290 18.72 30.41 -6.31
CA THR A 290 18.86 29.82 -4.98
C THR A 290 20.23 30.16 -4.41
N VAL A 291 20.27 30.65 -3.18
CA VAL A 291 21.49 31.06 -2.48
C VAL A 291 21.88 30.08 -1.39
N ASP A 292 23.17 30.08 -1.03
CA ASP A 292 23.67 29.40 0.15
C ASP A 292 23.48 30.23 1.43
N SER A 293 24.00 29.75 2.57
CA SER A 293 23.85 30.43 3.87
C SER A 293 24.54 31.79 3.95
N THR A 294 25.29 32.19 2.92
CA THR A 294 25.97 33.50 2.83
C THR A 294 25.32 34.41 1.79
N GLY A 295 24.14 34.08 1.27
CA GLY A 295 23.42 34.89 0.28
C GLY A 295 24.01 34.78 -1.13
N CYS A 296 25.01 33.92 -1.36
CA CYS A 296 25.61 33.80 -2.67
C CYS A 296 24.96 32.69 -3.49
N SER A 297 24.58 32.99 -4.74
CA SER A 297 24.14 31.98 -5.69
C SER A 297 25.31 31.40 -6.49
N GLY A 298 25.07 30.29 -7.19
CA GLY A 298 26.06 29.71 -8.09
C GLY A 298 26.46 30.63 -9.26
N SER A 299 25.73 31.72 -9.55
CA SER A 299 26.14 32.67 -10.59
C SER A 299 27.17 33.70 -10.11
N GLN A 300 27.36 33.81 -8.79
CA GLN A 300 28.29 34.74 -8.15
C GLN A 300 29.47 34.03 -7.47
N LYS A 301 29.36 32.71 -7.30
CA LYS A 301 30.36 31.87 -6.61
C LYS A 301 31.23 31.14 -7.63
N ASP A 302 32.52 31.07 -7.33
CA ASP A 302 33.54 30.31 -8.05
C ASP A 302 34.28 29.48 -6.98
N SER A 303 33.87 28.22 -6.83
CA SER A 303 34.24 27.36 -5.70
C SER A 303 35.66 26.84 -5.79
N ASP A 304 36.20 26.61 -6.99
CA ASP A 304 37.57 26.12 -7.21
C ASP A 304 38.54 27.21 -7.71
N ASN A 305 38.03 28.42 -7.96
CA ASN A 305 38.77 29.60 -8.39
C ASN A 305 39.47 29.41 -9.74
N ASP A 306 38.84 28.68 -10.66
CA ASP A 306 39.34 28.47 -12.01
C ASP A 306 38.93 29.60 -12.99
N GLY A 307 38.02 30.48 -12.56
CA GLY A 307 37.52 31.62 -13.31
C GLY A 307 36.15 31.43 -13.95
N VAL A 308 35.49 30.28 -13.76
CA VAL A 308 34.12 29.99 -14.17
C VAL A 308 33.23 29.89 -12.93
N MET A 309 32.12 30.64 -12.89
CA MET A 309 31.20 30.59 -11.76
C MET A 309 30.47 29.24 -11.71
N ASP A 310 30.22 28.70 -10.52
CA ASP A 310 29.66 27.37 -10.23
C ASP A 310 28.44 27.00 -11.09
N LYS A 311 27.55 27.96 -11.38
CA LYS A 311 26.34 27.75 -12.21
C LYS A 311 26.66 27.41 -13.66
N TYR A 312 27.81 27.88 -14.15
CA TYR A 312 28.27 27.72 -15.53
C TYR A 312 29.44 26.73 -15.64
N ASP A 313 29.94 26.23 -14.51
CA ASP A 313 31.07 25.32 -14.42
C ASP A 313 30.61 23.85 -14.53
N LEU A 314 31.16 23.13 -15.51
CA LEU A 314 30.92 21.69 -15.70
C LEU A 314 31.90 20.83 -14.91
N CYS A 315 32.97 21.42 -14.38
CA CYS A 315 34.10 20.78 -13.74
C CYS A 315 34.43 21.43 -12.38
N PRO A 316 33.56 21.31 -11.35
CA PRO A 316 33.58 22.09 -10.10
C PRO A 316 34.75 21.85 -9.13
N LEU A 317 35.79 21.15 -9.56
CA LEU A 317 36.99 20.80 -8.77
C LEU A 317 38.24 20.83 -9.65
N THR A 318 38.30 21.79 -10.57
CA THR A 318 39.43 21.97 -11.44
C THR A 318 40.66 22.36 -10.64
N PRO A 319 41.79 21.63 -10.82
CA PRO A 319 43.00 21.93 -10.06
C PRO A 319 43.45 23.38 -10.28
N LEU A 320 43.79 24.06 -9.18
CA LEU A 320 44.20 25.46 -9.22
C LEU A 320 45.41 25.67 -10.16
N ASN A 321 45.29 26.64 -11.07
CA ASN A 321 46.25 26.97 -12.13
C ASN A 321 46.29 26.02 -13.36
N SER A 322 45.32 25.11 -13.49
CA SER A 322 45.13 24.40 -14.75
C SER A 322 44.72 25.35 -15.88
N ILE A 323 45.06 24.99 -17.11
CA ILE A 323 44.50 25.66 -18.29
C ILE A 323 43.14 25.02 -18.51
N ILE A 324 42.09 25.84 -18.43
CA ILE A 324 40.71 25.41 -18.58
C ILE A 324 40.14 25.82 -19.93
N ASP A 325 39.11 25.12 -20.37
CA ASP A 325 38.25 25.53 -21.46
C ASP A 325 37.16 26.54 -21.00
N ASN A 326 36.22 26.85 -21.88
CA ASN A 326 35.11 27.78 -21.57
C ASN A 326 34.07 27.21 -20.60
N SER A 327 34.16 25.93 -20.26
CA SER A 327 33.26 25.19 -19.38
C SER A 327 33.86 24.91 -18.00
N GLY A 328 35.06 25.41 -17.71
CA GLY A 328 35.76 25.19 -16.44
C GLY A 328 36.57 23.90 -16.42
N CYS A 329 36.66 23.16 -17.52
CA CYS A 329 37.30 21.85 -17.53
C CYS A 329 38.76 21.93 -17.96
N ALA A 330 39.66 21.34 -17.17
CA ALA A 330 41.03 21.06 -17.59
C ALA A 330 41.12 19.73 -18.35
N ASP A 331 42.14 19.56 -19.19
CA ASP A 331 42.39 18.31 -19.94
C ASP A 331 42.45 17.07 -19.02
N SER A 332 42.92 17.23 -17.78
CA SER A 332 42.94 16.15 -16.77
C SER A 332 41.57 15.68 -16.29
N GLN A 333 40.51 16.42 -16.59
CA GLN A 333 39.11 16.11 -16.23
C GLN A 333 38.27 15.76 -17.47
N LEU A 334 38.81 15.95 -18.67
CA LEU A 334 38.16 15.63 -19.93
C LEU A 334 38.56 14.22 -20.38
N ASP A 335 37.61 13.52 -20.98
CA ASP A 335 37.77 12.21 -21.62
C ASP A 335 36.99 12.29 -22.93
N THR A 336 37.69 12.70 -23.99
CA THR A 336 37.10 13.11 -25.26
C THR A 336 36.43 11.94 -25.98
N ASP A 337 36.98 10.73 -25.88
CA ASP A 337 36.45 9.53 -26.53
C ASP A 337 35.67 8.60 -25.59
N ASN A 338 35.60 8.93 -24.30
CA ASN A 338 34.84 8.24 -23.26
C ASN A 338 35.27 6.78 -23.06
N ASP A 339 36.57 6.52 -23.16
CA ASP A 339 37.16 5.20 -22.95
C ASP A 339 37.54 4.93 -21.47
N GLY A 340 37.47 5.95 -20.61
CA GLY A 340 37.77 5.90 -19.18
C GLY A 340 39.16 6.40 -18.79
N ILE A 341 39.97 6.90 -19.74
CA ILE A 341 41.27 7.51 -19.53
C ILE A 341 41.18 8.99 -19.93
N ASN A 342 41.70 9.90 -19.08
CA ASN A 342 41.58 11.32 -19.36
C ASN A 342 42.56 11.79 -20.47
N ASP A 343 42.17 12.87 -21.15
CA ASP A 343 42.88 13.41 -22.32
C ASP A 343 44.36 13.76 -22.03
N ASP A 344 44.70 14.05 -20.77
CA ASP A 344 46.07 14.40 -20.35
C ASP A 344 47.04 13.18 -20.36
N ILE A 345 46.52 11.95 -20.22
CA ILE A 345 47.35 10.71 -20.19
C ILE A 345 46.98 9.70 -21.27
N ASP A 346 45.93 9.95 -22.04
CA ASP A 346 45.48 9.10 -23.13
C ASP A 346 46.39 9.21 -24.36
N LEU A 347 46.92 8.05 -24.81
CA LEU A 347 47.74 7.93 -26.01
C LEU A 347 46.93 7.53 -27.25
N CYS A 348 45.67 7.13 -27.07
CA CYS A 348 44.75 6.67 -28.09
C CYS A 348 43.43 7.47 -28.06
N PRO A 349 43.42 8.77 -28.45
CA PRO A 349 42.29 9.71 -28.24
C PRO A 349 41.04 9.49 -29.08
N THR A 350 40.91 8.32 -29.68
CA THR A 350 39.79 7.92 -30.55
C THR A 350 39.35 6.49 -30.29
N THR A 351 39.79 5.89 -29.18
CA THR A 351 39.40 4.56 -28.79
C THR A 351 37.89 4.52 -28.58
N THR A 352 37.26 3.42 -29.02
CA THR A 352 35.80 3.35 -29.00
C THR A 352 35.31 3.33 -27.55
N PRO A 353 34.34 4.18 -27.16
CA PRO A 353 33.85 4.25 -25.79
C PRO A 353 33.44 2.88 -25.24
N GLN A 354 33.73 2.62 -23.96
CA GLN A 354 33.49 1.34 -23.27
C GLN A 354 34.31 0.14 -23.75
N SER A 355 35.30 0.35 -24.63
CA SER A 355 36.27 -0.70 -24.94
C SER A 355 37.15 -0.98 -23.72
N ASN A 356 37.59 -2.22 -23.55
CA ASN A 356 38.57 -2.52 -22.50
C ASN A 356 39.93 -1.96 -22.94
N VAL A 357 40.34 -0.85 -22.33
CA VAL A 357 41.60 -0.16 -22.59
C VAL A 357 42.65 -0.45 -21.53
N ASN A 358 43.92 -0.25 -21.87
CA ASN A 358 45.01 -0.29 -20.89
C ASN A 358 45.14 1.05 -20.14
N GLY A 359 46.13 1.17 -19.26
CA GLY A 359 46.40 2.44 -18.55
C GLY A 359 46.91 3.60 -19.41
N GLN A 360 46.77 3.53 -20.74
CA GLN A 360 47.15 4.54 -21.72
C GLN A 360 46.03 4.80 -22.75
N GLY A 361 44.82 4.30 -22.50
CA GLY A 361 43.63 4.48 -23.37
C GLY A 361 43.58 3.57 -24.60
N CYS A 362 44.57 2.71 -24.82
CA CYS A 362 44.58 1.89 -26.03
C CYS A 362 43.84 0.55 -25.80
N SER A 363 42.86 0.23 -26.66
CA SER A 363 42.17 -1.06 -26.67
C SER A 363 43.05 -2.18 -27.24
N ALA A 364 42.70 -3.45 -26.97
CA ALA A 364 43.37 -4.59 -27.58
C ALA A 364 43.38 -4.54 -29.13
N SER A 365 42.42 -3.85 -29.75
CA SER A 365 42.37 -3.68 -31.22
C SER A 365 43.29 -2.58 -31.76
N GLU A 366 43.94 -1.84 -30.88
CA GLU A 366 44.86 -0.75 -31.18
C GLU A 366 46.29 -1.06 -30.72
N ARG A 367 46.49 -2.22 -30.08
CA ARG A 367 47.76 -2.69 -29.55
C ARG A 367 48.27 -3.93 -30.29
N ASP A 368 49.59 -4.08 -30.27
CA ASP A 368 50.37 -5.21 -30.77
C ASP A 368 51.53 -5.36 -29.76
N SER A 369 51.33 -6.22 -28.76
CA SER A 369 52.12 -6.22 -27.52
C SER A 369 53.49 -6.86 -27.66
N ASP A 370 53.63 -7.87 -28.50
CA ASP A 370 54.89 -8.57 -28.77
C ASP A 370 55.52 -8.20 -30.12
N LEU A 371 54.86 -7.34 -30.90
CA LEU A 371 55.33 -6.76 -32.16
C LEU A 371 55.53 -7.80 -33.25
N ASP A 372 54.75 -8.87 -33.22
CA ASP A 372 54.77 -9.93 -34.21
C ASP A 372 53.98 -9.57 -35.48
N GLY A 373 53.19 -8.49 -35.42
CA GLY A 373 52.39 -7.95 -36.52
C GLY A 373 50.90 -8.30 -36.45
N VAL A 374 50.48 -9.09 -35.46
CA VAL A 374 49.08 -9.40 -35.15
C VAL A 374 48.65 -8.58 -33.94
N LYS A 375 47.51 -7.90 -34.05
CA LYS A 375 47.00 -7.07 -32.94
C LYS A 375 46.54 -7.97 -31.79
N ASP A 376 46.68 -7.52 -30.55
CA ASP A 376 46.35 -8.32 -29.35
C ASP A 376 44.93 -8.94 -29.39
N ASN A 377 43.96 -8.28 -30.05
CA ASN A 377 42.59 -8.78 -30.13
C ASN A 377 42.41 -9.93 -31.14
N LEU A 378 43.37 -10.14 -32.02
CA LEU A 378 43.42 -11.19 -33.04
C LEU A 378 44.56 -12.19 -32.80
N ASP A 379 45.45 -11.89 -31.86
CA ASP A 379 46.59 -12.72 -31.51
C ASP A 379 46.22 -13.75 -30.42
N LEU A 380 46.26 -15.02 -30.81
CA LEU A 380 46.02 -16.18 -29.92
C LEU A 380 47.27 -16.51 -29.08
N CYS A 381 48.45 -16.11 -29.55
CA CYS A 381 49.74 -16.40 -28.96
C CYS A 381 50.45 -15.10 -28.56
N SER A 382 50.00 -14.53 -27.44
CA SER A 382 50.44 -13.24 -26.84
C SER A 382 51.94 -12.98 -26.63
N SER A 383 52.81 -13.90 -27.01
CA SER A 383 54.26 -13.79 -26.91
C SER A 383 54.95 -14.68 -27.95
N THR A 384 54.70 -14.44 -29.22
CA THR A 384 55.37 -15.16 -30.30
C THR A 384 56.84 -14.78 -30.36
N PRO A 385 57.76 -15.75 -30.33
CA PRO A 385 59.19 -15.47 -30.36
C PRO A 385 59.57 -14.63 -31.59
N THR A 386 60.23 -13.50 -31.40
CA THR A 386 60.61 -12.55 -32.48
C THR A 386 61.52 -13.17 -33.57
N SER A 387 62.07 -14.36 -33.35
CA SER A 387 62.83 -15.11 -34.35
C SER A 387 61.98 -15.96 -35.28
N GLU A 388 60.71 -16.16 -34.95
CA GLU A 388 59.77 -17.02 -35.65
C GLU A 388 58.73 -16.17 -36.39
N VAL A 389 58.09 -16.75 -37.40
CA VAL A 389 57.07 -16.05 -38.19
C VAL A 389 55.72 -16.56 -37.69
N PRO A 390 54.88 -15.69 -37.08
CA PRO A 390 53.52 -16.07 -36.70
C PRO A 390 52.68 -16.36 -37.95
N ASP A 391 51.66 -17.20 -37.79
CA ASP A 391 50.56 -17.30 -38.74
C ASP A 391 49.55 -16.15 -38.57
N ASP A 392 48.41 -16.26 -39.25
CA ASP A 392 47.36 -15.23 -39.23
C ASP A 392 46.65 -15.16 -37.86
N GLU A 393 46.84 -16.16 -36.99
CA GLU A 393 46.35 -16.24 -35.62
C GLU A 393 47.40 -15.78 -34.58
N GLY A 394 48.57 -15.32 -35.03
CA GLY A 394 49.64 -14.85 -34.15
C GLY A 394 50.51 -15.97 -33.60
N CYS A 395 50.35 -17.24 -33.99
CA CYS A 395 51.07 -18.37 -33.42
C CYS A 395 52.19 -18.90 -34.33
N SER A 396 53.31 -19.29 -33.75
CA SER A 396 54.39 -20.02 -34.44
C SER A 396 54.28 -21.54 -34.23
N GLU A 397 54.98 -22.33 -35.05
CA GLU A 397 54.93 -23.81 -34.97
C GLU A 397 55.37 -24.36 -33.61
N SER A 398 56.27 -23.66 -32.91
CA SER A 398 56.72 -24.01 -31.55
C SER A 398 55.67 -23.80 -30.46
N GLN A 399 54.49 -23.28 -30.82
CA GLN A 399 53.38 -22.99 -29.92
C GLN A 399 52.11 -23.78 -30.27
N LYS A 400 52.15 -24.65 -31.29
CA LYS A 400 51.02 -25.44 -31.77
C LYS A 400 51.12 -26.90 -31.34
N ASP A 401 49.96 -27.49 -31.05
CA ASP A 401 49.76 -28.88 -30.63
C ASP A 401 48.47 -29.35 -31.33
N ASP A 402 48.61 -30.06 -32.45
CA ASP A 402 47.54 -30.34 -33.41
C ASP A 402 46.64 -31.51 -33.00
N ASP A 403 47.18 -32.52 -32.31
CA ASP A 403 46.44 -33.69 -31.81
C ASP A 403 46.06 -33.59 -30.32
N PHE A 404 46.52 -32.51 -29.66
CA PHE A 404 46.20 -32.11 -28.30
C PHE A 404 46.70 -33.12 -27.25
N ASP A 405 47.80 -33.78 -27.54
CA ASP A 405 48.50 -34.70 -26.64
C ASP A 405 49.52 -33.97 -25.74
N THR A 406 49.52 -32.63 -25.70
CA THR A 406 50.41 -31.80 -24.89
C THR A 406 51.88 -31.76 -25.33
N ILE A 407 52.27 -32.50 -26.35
CA ILE A 407 53.57 -32.38 -27.00
C ILE A 407 53.40 -31.48 -28.22
N TYR A 408 54.12 -30.36 -28.25
CA TYR A 408 54.02 -29.43 -29.38
C TYR A 408 54.51 -30.07 -30.68
N ASN A 409 53.96 -29.61 -31.80
CA ASN A 409 54.20 -30.16 -33.14
C ASN A 409 55.69 -30.26 -33.52
N ASP A 410 56.56 -29.41 -32.95
CA ASP A 410 58.00 -29.42 -33.20
C ASP A 410 58.76 -30.49 -32.40
N GLU A 411 58.14 -31.09 -31.38
CA GLU A 411 58.68 -32.15 -30.52
C GLU A 411 57.93 -33.50 -30.63
N ASP A 412 56.76 -33.55 -31.29
CA ASP A 412 55.91 -34.74 -31.43
C ASP A 412 56.30 -35.65 -32.63
N ASN A 413 56.48 -36.94 -32.37
CA ASN A 413 56.79 -37.96 -33.39
C ASN A 413 55.57 -38.75 -33.86
N CYS A 414 54.44 -38.63 -33.18
CA CYS A 414 53.19 -39.33 -33.46
C CYS A 414 52.02 -38.33 -33.53
N PRO A 415 51.97 -37.49 -34.59
CA PRO A 415 51.07 -36.33 -34.73
C PRO A 415 49.58 -36.66 -34.92
N ASP A 416 49.19 -37.91 -34.69
CA ASP A 416 47.82 -38.40 -34.79
C ASP A 416 47.43 -39.30 -33.61
N THR A 417 48.10 -39.13 -32.48
CA THR A 417 47.77 -39.84 -31.26
C THR A 417 46.37 -39.45 -30.80
N ALA A 418 45.54 -40.46 -30.56
CA ALA A 418 44.14 -40.22 -30.25
C ALA A 418 43.99 -39.41 -28.95
N LEU A 419 43.15 -38.38 -29.00
CA LEU A 419 42.82 -37.54 -27.84
C LEU A 419 42.44 -38.38 -26.61
N ASN A 420 43.21 -38.25 -25.52
CA ASN A 420 43.14 -39.02 -24.27
C ASN A 420 43.70 -40.47 -24.31
N ALA A 421 44.49 -40.84 -25.32
CA ALA A 421 45.33 -42.03 -25.24
C ALA A 421 46.41 -41.82 -24.17
N ASP A 422 46.87 -42.92 -23.55
CA ASP A 422 48.10 -42.87 -22.76
C ASP A 422 49.28 -42.92 -23.74
N TYR A 423 50.02 -41.82 -23.86
CA TYR A 423 51.17 -41.65 -24.74
C TYR A 423 52.48 -41.47 -23.97
N ASP A 424 53.60 -41.77 -24.61
CA ASP A 424 54.93 -41.62 -24.04
C ASP A 424 55.53 -40.22 -24.30
N SER A 425 56.80 -40.02 -23.92
CA SER A 425 57.48 -38.73 -24.07
C SER A 425 57.78 -38.32 -25.52
N PHE A 426 57.41 -39.14 -26.50
CA PHE A 426 57.56 -38.87 -27.93
C PHE A 426 56.21 -38.66 -28.63
N GLY A 427 55.12 -38.62 -27.85
CA GLY A 427 53.75 -38.46 -28.34
C GLY A 427 53.09 -39.76 -28.79
N CYS A 428 53.71 -40.93 -28.60
CA CYS A 428 53.20 -42.19 -29.16
C CYS A 428 52.47 -43.06 -28.12
N SER A 429 51.33 -43.66 -28.47
CA SER A 429 50.60 -44.61 -27.62
C SER A 429 51.12 -46.05 -27.77
N GLN A 430 50.89 -46.89 -26.75
CA GLN A 430 51.38 -48.28 -26.73
C GLN A 430 50.83 -49.13 -27.89
N ASP A 431 49.62 -48.82 -28.35
CA ASP A 431 48.92 -49.57 -29.38
C ASP A 431 49.45 -49.24 -30.79
N GLN A 432 50.16 -48.13 -30.97
CA GLN A 432 50.82 -47.75 -32.24
C GLN A 432 52.18 -48.44 -32.46
N TYR A 433 52.59 -49.37 -31.56
CA TYR A 433 53.79 -50.20 -31.72
C TYR A 433 53.48 -51.54 -32.42
N ASP A 434 54.49 -52.17 -33.03
CA ASP A 434 54.46 -53.47 -33.70
C ASP A 434 55.30 -54.48 -32.87
N ASP A 435 54.63 -55.33 -32.10
CA ASP A 435 55.27 -56.16 -31.07
C ASP A 435 56.02 -57.38 -31.63
N ASP A 436 55.48 -58.05 -32.66
CA ASP A 436 56.08 -59.26 -33.24
C ASP A 436 56.92 -58.99 -34.51
N ASN A 437 56.97 -57.72 -34.94
CA ASN A 437 57.74 -57.17 -36.05
C ASN A 437 57.35 -57.76 -37.41
N ASP A 438 56.08 -58.09 -37.60
CA ASP A 438 55.53 -58.54 -38.87
C ASP A 438 55.14 -57.38 -39.82
N GLN A 439 55.33 -56.12 -39.36
CA GLN A 439 55.03 -54.84 -40.02
C GLN A 439 53.57 -54.39 -39.92
N ILE A 440 52.74 -55.05 -39.11
CA ILE A 440 51.39 -54.61 -38.77
C ILE A 440 51.39 -54.18 -37.30
N ASP A 441 50.95 -52.95 -37.03
CA ASP A 441 50.86 -52.49 -35.64
C ASP A 441 49.80 -53.27 -34.85
N ASN A 442 49.95 -53.25 -33.53
CA ASN A 442 49.13 -54.04 -32.61
C ASN A 442 47.61 -53.75 -32.75
N THR A 443 47.18 -52.60 -33.27
CA THR A 443 45.75 -52.33 -33.46
C THR A 443 45.13 -53.07 -34.63
N LEU A 444 45.96 -53.50 -35.59
CA LEU A 444 45.52 -54.11 -36.84
C LEU A 444 45.89 -55.60 -36.95
N ASP A 445 46.77 -56.11 -36.09
CA ASP A 445 47.24 -57.50 -36.09
C ASP A 445 46.27 -58.47 -35.36
N GLN A 446 45.74 -59.45 -36.09
CA GLN A 446 44.87 -60.53 -35.59
C GLN A 446 45.63 -61.80 -35.21
N CYS A 447 46.91 -61.88 -35.55
CA CYS A 447 47.81 -62.99 -35.27
C CYS A 447 49.06 -62.49 -34.52
N PRO A 448 48.93 -62.20 -33.20
CA PRO A 448 49.94 -61.48 -32.39
C PRO A 448 51.28 -62.21 -32.15
N ALA A 449 51.49 -63.32 -32.85
CA ALA A 449 52.62 -64.22 -32.69
C ALA A 449 52.90 -64.95 -34.00
N THR A 450 53.10 -64.19 -35.07
CA THR A 450 53.48 -64.74 -36.36
C THR A 450 54.89 -65.35 -36.29
N PRO A 451 55.07 -66.59 -36.80
CA PRO A 451 56.40 -67.19 -36.90
C PRO A 451 57.37 -66.32 -37.71
N SER A 452 58.50 -65.97 -37.10
CA SER A 452 59.48 -65.05 -37.69
C SER A 452 59.96 -65.49 -39.07
N GLY A 453 59.78 -64.62 -40.06
CA GLY A 453 60.22 -64.82 -41.45
C GLY A 453 59.12 -65.31 -42.40
N GLU A 454 57.91 -65.56 -41.91
CA GLU A 454 56.74 -65.81 -42.75
C GLU A 454 56.17 -64.50 -43.31
N GLN A 455 55.42 -64.59 -44.40
CA GLN A 455 54.72 -63.44 -44.96
C GLN A 455 53.29 -63.48 -44.45
N VAL A 456 52.85 -62.37 -43.87
CA VAL A 456 51.52 -62.20 -43.32
C VAL A 456 50.60 -61.53 -44.34
N ASP A 457 49.30 -61.79 -44.22
CA ASP A 457 48.29 -61.00 -44.91
C ASP A 457 47.97 -59.70 -44.16
N SER A 458 46.98 -58.94 -44.64
CA SER A 458 46.59 -57.65 -44.06
C SER A 458 46.03 -57.74 -42.64
N SER A 459 45.86 -58.95 -42.10
CA SER A 459 45.38 -59.21 -40.75
C SER A 459 46.50 -59.73 -39.85
N GLY A 460 47.75 -59.71 -40.31
CA GLY A 460 48.90 -60.20 -39.54
C GLY A 460 49.06 -61.73 -39.53
N CYS A 461 48.24 -62.50 -40.26
CA CYS A 461 48.29 -63.97 -40.21
C CYS A 461 49.10 -64.61 -41.35
N ALA A 462 49.90 -65.63 -41.03
CA ALA A 462 50.64 -66.42 -42.03
C ALA A 462 49.84 -67.62 -42.58
N GLU A 463 50.23 -68.11 -43.77
CA GLU A 463 49.56 -69.26 -44.42
C GLU A 463 49.60 -70.55 -43.59
N SER A 464 50.64 -70.72 -42.76
CA SER A 464 50.81 -71.87 -41.87
C SER A 464 49.80 -71.93 -40.72
N GLN A 465 49.05 -70.85 -40.50
CA GLN A 465 48.11 -70.69 -39.39
C GLN A 465 46.65 -70.72 -39.87
N LYS A 466 46.39 -71.22 -41.09
CA LYS A 466 45.05 -71.27 -41.69
C LYS A 466 44.37 -72.63 -41.54
N ASP A 467 43.10 -72.59 -41.18
CA ASP A 467 42.16 -73.71 -41.04
C ASP A 467 40.86 -73.27 -41.76
N GLU A 468 40.54 -73.90 -42.90
CA GLU A 468 39.53 -73.41 -43.85
C GLU A 468 38.10 -73.89 -43.52
N ASP A 469 37.94 -75.09 -42.97
CA ASP A 469 36.64 -75.63 -42.54
C ASP A 469 36.45 -75.65 -41.01
N ASN A 470 37.45 -75.17 -40.25
CA ASN A 470 37.44 -74.98 -38.80
C ASN A 470 37.14 -76.26 -38.01
N ASP A 471 37.70 -77.38 -38.45
CA ASP A 471 37.56 -78.67 -37.79
C ASP A 471 38.69 -78.98 -36.78
N ASP A 472 39.53 -77.96 -36.48
CA ASP A 472 40.72 -77.99 -35.63
C ASP A 472 41.91 -78.76 -36.24
N ILE A 473 41.88 -79.10 -37.53
CA ILE A 473 43.01 -79.67 -38.27
C ILE A 473 43.45 -78.67 -39.35
N TRP A 474 44.63 -78.07 -39.16
CA TRP A 474 45.20 -77.13 -40.13
C TRP A 474 45.22 -77.71 -41.54
N ASN A 475 44.96 -76.87 -42.55
CA ASN A 475 44.87 -77.25 -43.96
C ASN A 475 46.04 -78.11 -44.47
N SER A 476 47.24 -77.95 -43.90
CA SER A 476 48.43 -78.72 -44.30
C SER A 476 48.39 -80.21 -43.91
N ASP A 477 47.57 -80.57 -42.92
CA ASP A 477 47.46 -81.92 -42.36
C ASP A 477 46.06 -82.55 -42.56
N ASP A 478 45.14 -81.84 -43.22
CA ASP A 478 43.78 -82.30 -43.52
C ASP A 478 43.66 -82.91 -44.93
N LEU A 479 43.17 -84.16 -45.01
CA LEU A 479 42.93 -84.87 -46.27
C LEU A 479 41.57 -84.54 -46.89
N CYS A 480 40.62 -84.09 -46.07
CA CYS A 480 39.25 -83.74 -46.43
C CYS A 480 38.93 -82.30 -46.00
N TYR A 481 39.71 -81.35 -46.53
CA TYR A 481 39.64 -79.88 -46.35
C TYR A 481 38.28 -79.21 -46.66
N ASP A 482 37.29 -80.00 -47.05
CA ASP A 482 35.94 -79.56 -47.39
C ASP A 482 34.88 -80.26 -46.54
N THR A 483 35.25 -80.76 -45.36
CA THR A 483 34.31 -81.43 -44.48
C THR A 483 33.33 -80.41 -43.93
N PRO A 484 32.01 -80.63 -44.07
CA PRO A 484 31.04 -79.66 -43.58
C PRO A 484 31.17 -79.43 -42.07
N GLU A 485 31.28 -78.15 -41.69
CA GLU A 485 31.47 -77.69 -40.31
C GLU A 485 30.54 -78.40 -39.31
N GLY A 486 31.13 -78.98 -38.25
CA GLY A 486 30.41 -79.67 -37.17
C GLY A 486 30.16 -81.17 -37.38
N GLN A 487 30.66 -81.77 -38.46
CA GLN A 487 30.72 -83.24 -38.59
C GLN A 487 31.90 -83.81 -37.79
N PRO A 488 31.74 -84.94 -37.08
CA PRO A 488 32.87 -85.59 -36.44
C PRO A 488 33.78 -86.22 -37.51
N VAL A 489 34.99 -85.71 -37.60
CA VAL A 489 36.05 -86.20 -38.47
C VAL A 489 36.95 -87.21 -37.77
N ASP A 490 37.63 -88.05 -38.54
CA ASP A 490 38.73 -88.86 -38.04
C ASP A 490 40.06 -88.09 -38.04
N GLN A 491 41.16 -88.77 -37.71
CA GLN A 491 42.50 -88.16 -37.61
C GLN A 491 43.07 -87.68 -38.95
N GLN A 492 42.34 -87.87 -40.06
CA GLN A 492 42.70 -87.39 -41.38
C GLN A 492 41.75 -86.29 -41.87
N GLY A 493 40.85 -85.79 -41.00
CA GLY A 493 39.87 -84.76 -41.32
C GLY A 493 38.67 -85.26 -42.13
N CYS A 494 38.51 -86.58 -42.32
CA CYS A 494 37.41 -87.13 -43.15
C CYS A 494 36.23 -87.66 -42.32
N SER A 495 34.99 -87.40 -42.76
CA SER A 495 33.78 -87.92 -42.12
C SER A 495 33.37 -89.32 -42.64
N GLU A 496 32.59 -90.07 -41.85
CA GLU A 496 32.09 -91.42 -42.22
C GLU A 496 31.25 -91.47 -43.50
N TYR A 497 30.62 -90.35 -43.89
CA TYR A 497 29.79 -90.27 -45.09
C TYR A 497 30.62 -90.20 -46.39
N GLN A 498 31.87 -89.73 -46.31
CA GLN A 498 32.79 -89.62 -47.44
C GLN A 498 33.57 -90.93 -47.69
N LYS A 499 33.41 -91.97 -46.86
CA LYS A 499 34.08 -93.28 -46.99
C LYS A 499 33.35 -94.21 -47.96
N ASP A 500 34.04 -95.22 -48.50
CA ASP A 500 33.53 -96.29 -49.38
C ASP A 500 33.90 -97.66 -48.76
N ASP A 501 32.92 -98.33 -48.14
CA ASP A 501 33.16 -99.48 -47.27
C ASP A 501 33.37 -100.80 -48.02
N ASP A 502 32.70 -101.03 -49.16
CA ASP A 502 32.81 -102.28 -49.94
C ASP A 502 33.65 -102.13 -51.21
N SER A 503 34.18 -100.93 -51.46
CA SER A 503 35.17 -100.62 -52.49
C SER A 503 34.67 -100.97 -53.90
N ASP A 504 33.38 -100.79 -54.13
CA ASP A 504 32.76 -100.93 -55.45
C ASP A 504 32.85 -99.64 -56.29
N GLY A 505 33.33 -98.55 -55.68
CA GLY A 505 33.55 -97.24 -56.29
C GLY A 505 32.49 -96.20 -55.95
N TYR A 506 31.49 -96.54 -55.15
CA TYR A 506 30.50 -95.60 -54.62
C TYR A 506 30.70 -95.40 -53.12
N SER A 507 30.88 -94.14 -52.69
CA SER A 507 30.91 -93.78 -51.27
C SER A 507 29.66 -94.29 -50.56
N ASN A 508 29.75 -94.62 -49.27
CA ASN A 508 28.65 -95.07 -48.41
C ASN A 508 27.38 -94.22 -48.51
N ALA A 509 27.52 -92.90 -48.72
CA ALA A 509 26.38 -92.01 -48.89
C ALA A 509 25.61 -92.22 -50.21
N ASN A 510 26.26 -92.80 -51.21
CA ASN A 510 25.79 -92.94 -52.59
C ASN A 510 25.66 -94.41 -53.06
N ASP A 511 25.96 -95.40 -52.21
CA ASP A 511 25.75 -96.83 -52.50
C ASP A 511 24.43 -97.34 -51.90
N GLN A 512 23.53 -97.86 -52.75
CA GLN A 512 22.25 -98.44 -52.36
C GLN A 512 22.29 -99.96 -52.21
N CYS A 513 23.36 -100.62 -52.69
CA CYS A 513 23.49 -102.06 -52.75
C CYS A 513 24.73 -102.52 -51.99
N LYS A 514 24.59 -102.59 -50.67
CA LYS A 514 25.69 -102.97 -49.78
C LYS A 514 26.22 -104.38 -50.06
N GLY A 515 27.54 -104.50 -50.09
CA GLY A 515 28.26 -105.76 -50.25
C GLY A 515 28.38 -106.19 -51.71
N THR A 516 28.36 -105.24 -52.63
CA THR A 516 28.55 -105.54 -54.05
C THR A 516 29.98 -106.02 -54.27
N PRO A 517 30.19 -107.16 -54.96
CA PRO A 517 31.54 -107.69 -55.14
C PRO A 517 32.46 -106.68 -55.84
N PRO A 518 33.69 -106.46 -55.33
CA PRO A 518 34.62 -105.52 -55.93
C PRO A 518 34.88 -105.84 -57.41
N ASN A 519 34.73 -104.85 -58.28
CA ASN A 519 34.80 -104.93 -59.76
C ASN A 519 33.59 -105.58 -60.47
N ALA A 520 32.46 -105.79 -59.80
CA ALA A 520 31.22 -106.08 -60.51
C ALA A 520 30.83 -104.86 -61.38
N ILE A 521 30.27 -105.10 -62.57
CA ILE A 521 29.67 -104.01 -63.34
C ILE A 521 28.35 -103.66 -62.67
N VAL A 522 28.38 -102.58 -61.90
CA VAL A 522 27.24 -102.04 -61.17
C VAL A 522 26.50 -100.99 -61.98
N ASP A 523 25.22 -100.81 -61.69
CA ASP A 523 24.44 -99.69 -62.19
C ASP A 523 24.79 -98.39 -61.45
N SER A 524 24.08 -97.31 -61.76
CA SER A 524 24.30 -95.98 -61.15
C SER A 524 23.93 -95.89 -59.67
N LYS A 525 23.58 -97.01 -59.03
CA LYS A 525 23.18 -97.09 -57.61
C LYS A 525 24.04 -98.07 -56.82
N GLY A 526 25.13 -98.58 -57.42
CA GLY A 526 26.01 -99.57 -56.79
C GLY A 526 25.51 -101.02 -56.92
N CYS A 527 24.47 -101.30 -57.71
CA CYS A 527 23.87 -102.65 -57.76
C CYS A 527 24.35 -103.47 -58.97
N ALA A 528 24.79 -104.71 -58.74
CA ALA A 528 25.10 -105.65 -59.82
C ALA A 528 23.85 -106.40 -60.31
N LYS A 529 23.83 -106.84 -61.57
CA LYS A 529 22.68 -107.55 -62.17
C LYS A 529 22.23 -108.81 -61.42
N SER A 530 23.14 -109.51 -60.75
CA SER A 530 22.81 -110.68 -59.91
C SER A 530 22.06 -110.31 -58.62
N GLN A 531 22.06 -109.02 -58.24
CA GLN A 531 21.29 -108.48 -57.11
C GLN A 531 19.96 -107.85 -57.59
N LEU A 532 19.67 -107.89 -58.89
CA LEU A 532 18.46 -107.32 -59.49
C LEU A 532 17.56 -108.45 -60.01
N ASP A 533 16.26 -108.31 -59.76
CA ASP A 533 15.16 -109.14 -60.29
C ASP A 533 14.07 -108.14 -60.70
N THR A 534 14.10 -107.76 -61.98
CA THR A 534 13.43 -106.56 -62.49
C THR A 534 11.92 -106.75 -62.59
N ASP A 535 11.43 -107.94 -62.92
CA ASP A 535 10.00 -108.24 -62.99
C ASP A 535 9.46 -109.03 -61.78
N ASN A 536 10.34 -109.46 -60.86
CA ASN A 536 10.00 -110.14 -59.61
C ASN A 536 9.31 -111.49 -59.82
N ASP A 537 9.67 -112.22 -60.87
CA ASP A 537 9.18 -113.57 -61.11
C ASP A 537 9.92 -114.63 -60.26
N GLY A 538 11.00 -114.22 -59.61
CA GLY A 538 11.83 -115.04 -58.72
C GLY A 538 13.14 -115.53 -59.34
N VAL A 539 13.44 -115.16 -60.58
CA VAL A 539 14.72 -115.38 -61.25
C VAL A 539 15.43 -114.03 -61.39
N ASN A 540 16.71 -113.96 -61.01
CA ASN A 540 17.45 -112.71 -61.13
C ASN A 540 17.73 -112.37 -62.61
N ASP A 541 17.90 -111.08 -62.91
CA ASP A 541 18.08 -110.56 -64.27
C ASP A 541 19.28 -111.15 -65.02
N ALA A 542 20.23 -111.77 -64.30
CA ALA A 542 21.38 -112.42 -64.92
C ALA A 542 21.08 -113.85 -65.38
N GLU A 543 20.05 -114.50 -64.85
CA GLU A 543 19.66 -115.88 -65.13
C GLU A 543 18.30 -116.00 -65.83
N ASP A 544 17.53 -114.91 -65.94
CA ASP A 544 16.26 -114.86 -66.66
C ASP A 544 16.48 -114.57 -68.17
N ALA A 545 15.93 -115.42 -69.03
CA ALA A 545 15.97 -115.21 -70.48
C ALA A 545 15.06 -114.04 -70.93
N PHE A 546 14.04 -113.71 -70.15
CA PHE A 546 13.14 -112.58 -70.39
C PHE A 546 12.96 -111.71 -69.13
N PRO A 547 13.99 -110.96 -68.69
CA PRO A 547 14.05 -110.24 -67.39
C PRO A 547 13.01 -109.12 -67.13
N THR A 548 12.00 -109.01 -67.99
CA THR A 548 10.95 -107.99 -67.89
C THR A 548 9.55 -108.57 -68.12
N ASP A 549 9.43 -109.88 -68.37
CA ASP A 549 8.16 -110.59 -68.53
C ASP A 549 8.06 -111.77 -67.56
N GLY A 550 7.56 -111.49 -66.36
CA GLY A 550 7.52 -112.47 -65.27
C GLY A 550 6.53 -113.64 -65.43
N ASN A 551 6.07 -113.95 -66.64
CA ASN A 551 5.34 -115.19 -66.94
C ASN A 551 6.16 -116.21 -67.72
N GLU A 552 7.32 -115.84 -68.28
CA GLU A 552 8.13 -116.68 -69.15
C GLU A 552 9.60 -116.42 -68.83
N SER A 553 10.36 -117.43 -68.40
CA SER A 553 11.78 -117.25 -68.04
C SER A 553 12.73 -118.24 -68.70
N VAL A 554 12.21 -119.09 -69.59
CA VAL A 554 12.97 -120.14 -70.27
C VAL A 554 12.74 -120.09 -71.78
N ASP A 555 13.85 -120.04 -72.51
CA ASP A 555 13.98 -120.23 -73.96
C ASP A 555 15.15 -121.20 -74.16
N THR A 556 14.83 -122.47 -74.39
CA THR A 556 15.78 -123.58 -74.34
C THR A 556 16.72 -123.57 -75.54
N ASP A 557 16.24 -123.16 -76.72
CA ASP A 557 17.06 -123.15 -77.94
C ASP A 557 17.57 -121.75 -78.34
N GLY A 558 17.07 -120.71 -77.68
CA GLY A 558 17.57 -119.35 -77.78
C GLY A 558 17.13 -118.63 -79.05
N ASP A 559 16.03 -119.04 -79.66
CA ASP A 559 15.49 -118.39 -80.86
C ASP A 559 14.67 -117.12 -80.57
N GLY A 560 14.38 -116.87 -79.29
CA GLY A 560 13.64 -115.71 -78.79
C GLY A 560 12.14 -115.94 -78.63
N VAL A 561 11.63 -117.14 -78.90
CA VAL A 561 10.27 -117.56 -78.57
C VAL A 561 10.34 -118.44 -77.33
N SER A 562 9.51 -118.16 -76.31
CA SER A 562 9.56 -118.99 -75.11
C SER A 562 9.10 -120.42 -75.41
N ASP A 563 9.66 -121.40 -74.69
CA ASP A 563 9.38 -122.84 -74.88
C ASP A 563 7.88 -123.19 -74.87
N ARG A 564 7.08 -122.36 -74.19
CA ARG A 564 5.63 -122.56 -74.09
C ARG A 564 4.90 -122.24 -75.39
N TRP A 565 5.44 -121.35 -76.20
CA TRP A 565 4.85 -120.86 -77.44
C TRP A 565 5.54 -121.44 -78.68
N ASP A 566 6.61 -122.21 -78.48
CA ASP A 566 7.31 -122.90 -79.55
C ASP A 566 6.81 -124.35 -79.75
N ASP A 567 6.41 -124.66 -80.98
CA ASP A 567 6.02 -126.02 -81.38
C ASP A 567 7.25 -126.95 -81.52
N TYR A 568 8.46 -126.39 -81.64
CA TYR A 568 9.74 -127.11 -81.69
C TYR A 568 10.81 -126.53 -80.72
N PRO A 569 10.61 -126.60 -79.38
CA PRO A 569 11.44 -125.93 -78.36
C PRO A 569 12.92 -126.34 -78.25
N GLU A 570 13.42 -127.19 -79.15
CA GLU A 570 14.82 -127.62 -79.19
C GLU A 570 15.44 -127.40 -80.59
N ASP A 571 14.74 -126.73 -81.52
CA ASP A 571 15.22 -126.44 -82.88
C ASP A 571 15.10 -124.94 -83.20
N PRO A 572 16.19 -124.17 -83.02
CA PRO A 572 16.17 -122.71 -83.08
C PRO A 572 16.04 -122.16 -84.51
N THR A 573 15.72 -123.01 -85.47
CA THR A 573 15.54 -122.65 -86.89
C THR A 573 14.09 -122.63 -87.33
N ARG A 574 13.13 -123.00 -86.47
CA ARG A 574 11.73 -123.17 -86.87
C ARG A 574 10.74 -123.16 -85.70
N SER A 575 9.95 -122.10 -85.62
CA SER A 575 8.95 -121.96 -84.55
C SER A 575 7.49 -122.14 -85.04
N GLU A 576 7.24 -122.32 -86.35
CA GLU A 576 5.88 -122.52 -86.90
C GLU A 576 5.78 -123.62 -88.00
N SER A 577 4.62 -124.30 -88.08
CA SER A 577 4.32 -125.30 -89.12
C SER A 577 3.81 -124.69 -90.44
N VAL A 578 4.27 -125.21 -91.58
CA VAL A 578 4.18 -124.55 -92.91
C VAL A 578 2.76 -124.42 -93.48
N SER A 579 2.28 -123.17 -93.69
CA SER A 579 1.47 -122.75 -94.87
C SER A 579 1.26 -121.20 -94.97
N GLU A 580 1.90 -120.53 -95.98
CA GLU A 580 1.65 -119.25 -96.74
C GLU A 580 1.14 -117.91 -96.06
N ASP A 581 1.89 -116.76 -96.14
CA ASP A 581 1.49 -115.32 -96.53
C ASP A 581 2.39 -114.10 -95.99
N SER A 582 2.20 -112.78 -96.38
CA SER A 582 3.17 -111.58 -96.38
C SER A 582 2.86 -110.17 -95.66
N GLY A 583 3.86 -109.36 -95.09
CA GLY A 583 4.24 -107.85 -95.17
C GLY A 583 3.69 -106.51 -94.42
N ASN A 584 4.59 -105.62 -93.81
CA ASN A 584 4.76 -104.07 -93.61
C ASN A 584 4.14 -103.05 -92.51
N GLY A 585 4.81 -101.88 -92.14
CA GLY A 585 4.42 -100.78 -91.12
C GLY A 585 4.87 -99.24 -91.25
N MET A 586 4.49 -98.27 -90.34
CA MET A 586 4.96 -96.81 -90.12
C MET A 586 4.20 -95.95 -89.01
N MET A 587 4.79 -94.99 -88.21
CA MET A 587 4.22 -93.70 -87.58
C MET A 587 4.79 -93.23 -86.17
N PHE A 588 5.72 -92.26 -86.00
CA PHE A 588 5.95 -91.50 -84.69
C PHE A 588 6.93 -90.28 -84.79
N ALA A 589 6.50 -89.01 -84.94
CA ALA A 589 7.46 -87.87 -85.06
C ALA A 589 7.04 -86.45 -84.57
N PHE A 590 5.97 -86.21 -83.78
CA PHE A 590 5.40 -84.83 -83.67
C PHE A 590 5.40 -84.09 -82.30
N LEU A 591 5.91 -84.60 -81.18
CA LEU A 591 5.53 -84.06 -79.85
C LEU A 591 6.43 -82.97 -79.19
N ALA A 592 7.52 -82.48 -79.79
CA ALA A 592 8.59 -81.81 -79.01
C ALA A 592 8.56 -80.25 -78.82
N ILE A 593 7.61 -79.45 -79.33
CA ILE A 593 7.83 -77.97 -79.50
C ILE A 593 7.16 -77.03 -78.45
N ILE A 594 6.27 -77.46 -77.56
CA ILE A 594 5.33 -76.53 -76.88
C ILE A 594 5.84 -75.84 -75.58
N VAL A 595 6.93 -76.27 -74.96
CA VAL A 595 7.16 -75.99 -73.51
C VAL A 595 7.85 -74.64 -73.18
N LEU A 596 8.51 -73.94 -74.10
CA LEU A 596 9.42 -72.81 -73.75
C LEU A 596 8.80 -71.40 -73.59
N GLY A 597 7.48 -71.21 -73.65
CA GLY A 597 6.86 -69.87 -73.79
C GLY A 597 6.46 -69.08 -72.53
N ILE A 598 6.50 -69.65 -71.32
CA ILE A 598 5.65 -69.15 -70.20
C ILE A 598 6.37 -68.21 -69.19
N ILE A 599 7.70 -68.09 -69.19
CA ILE A 599 8.45 -67.52 -68.05
C ILE A 599 8.54 -65.96 -68.04
N GLY A 600 8.16 -65.25 -69.10
CA GLY A 600 8.39 -63.79 -69.24
C GLY A 600 7.40 -62.80 -68.59
N ALA A 601 6.39 -63.24 -67.82
CA ALA A 601 5.19 -62.40 -67.56
C ALA A 601 4.95 -61.93 -66.11
N LEU A 602 5.82 -62.16 -65.13
CA LEU A 602 5.50 -61.91 -63.70
C LEU A 602 6.28 -60.77 -63.01
N LEU A 603 5.85 -59.54 -63.32
CA LEU A 603 5.55 -58.53 -62.28
C LEU A 603 6.67 -57.70 -61.63
N VAL A 604 6.79 -56.49 -62.19
CA VAL A 604 6.99 -55.20 -61.51
C VAL A 604 5.66 -54.72 -60.89
N VAL A 605 5.59 -54.34 -59.59
CA VAL A 605 4.52 -53.46 -59.02
C VAL A 605 4.98 -52.68 -57.76
N LYS A 606 4.74 -51.35 -57.76
CA LYS A 606 4.16 -50.44 -56.71
C LYS A 606 5.01 -49.17 -56.45
N ASN A 607 4.74 -47.99 -57.02
CA ASN A 607 3.69 -46.95 -56.94
C ASN A 607 3.97 -45.76 -55.97
N ARG A 608 3.82 -44.55 -56.55
CA ARG A 608 4.00 -43.18 -56.01
C ARG A 608 2.75 -42.65 -55.26
N GLN A 609 2.91 -41.77 -54.27
CA GLN A 609 2.40 -40.37 -54.23
C GLN A 609 2.63 -39.67 -52.87
N THR A 610 2.70 -38.33 -52.94
CA THR A 610 3.22 -37.32 -51.99
C THR A 610 2.10 -36.60 -51.22
N GLU A 611 2.33 -36.15 -49.98
CA GLU A 611 2.05 -34.78 -49.48
C GLU A 611 2.53 -34.55 -48.02
N SER A 612 2.48 -33.30 -47.58
CA SER A 612 3.38 -32.55 -46.67
C SER A 612 3.03 -32.46 -45.17
N GLN A 613 4.09 -32.16 -44.38
CA GLN A 613 4.18 -31.49 -43.06
C GLN A 613 3.32 -31.98 -41.88
N GLN A 614 3.97 -32.50 -40.82
CA GLN A 614 3.71 -32.14 -39.41
C GLN A 614 4.87 -32.59 -38.48
N ASN A 615 5.05 -31.81 -37.41
CA ASN A 615 6.02 -31.93 -36.32
C ASN A 615 6.07 -33.32 -35.65
N SER A 616 7.27 -33.73 -35.27
CA SER A 616 7.58 -34.98 -34.55
C SER A 616 7.47 -34.80 -33.03
N PRO A 617 6.75 -35.69 -32.33
CA PRO A 617 6.91 -35.92 -30.90
C PRO A 617 7.64 -37.26 -30.68
N PHE A 618 8.75 -37.24 -29.94
CA PHE A 618 9.32 -38.45 -29.36
C PHE A 618 9.41 -38.26 -27.84
N ALA A 619 8.42 -38.83 -27.14
CA ALA A 619 8.48 -39.16 -25.73
C ALA A 619 7.62 -40.40 -25.49
N GLN A 620 8.25 -41.48 -25.04
CA GLN A 620 7.64 -42.62 -24.33
C GLN A 620 8.78 -43.36 -23.60
N GLN A 621 8.84 -43.29 -22.26
CA GLN A 621 8.27 -44.26 -21.26
C GLN A 621 9.24 -45.43 -20.99
N MET A 622 9.44 -46.00 -19.79
CA MET A 622 8.84 -45.97 -18.45
C MET A 622 9.80 -46.70 -17.47
N GLN A 623 9.71 -46.48 -16.14
CA GLN A 623 9.40 -47.56 -15.17
C GLN A 623 9.21 -47.05 -13.72
N TYR A 624 8.25 -47.68 -13.03
CA TYR A 624 7.79 -47.49 -11.64
C TYR A 624 8.53 -48.45 -10.67
N ASP A 625 8.62 -48.12 -9.37
CA ASP A 625 7.79 -48.70 -8.29
C ASP A 625 8.29 -48.30 -6.87
N ASN A 626 7.42 -47.72 -6.02
CA ASN A 626 7.15 -48.21 -4.65
C ASN A 626 6.18 -47.34 -3.82
N SER A 627 5.02 -47.94 -3.53
CA SER A 627 4.36 -48.14 -2.22
C SER A 627 3.95 -46.97 -1.27
N THR A 628 2.62 -46.76 -1.24
CA THR A 628 1.67 -46.64 -0.10
C THR A 628 1.46 -45.36 0.74
N GLU A 629 0.18 -45.25 1.14
CA GLU A 629 -0.60 -44.14 1.68
C GLU A 629 -0.52 -43.91 3.21
N ALA A 630 -1.01 -42.72 3.59
CA ALA A 630 -1.79 -42.38 4.79
C ALA A 630 -1.09 -42.21 6.16
N ASN A 631 -1.13 -40.98 6.69
CA ASN A 631 -2.07 -40.63 7.77
C ASN A 631 -2.13 -39.13 8.09
N MET A 632 -3.33 -38.71 8.51
CA MET A 632 -3.75 -37.36 8.87
C MET A 632 -3.23 -36.90 10.25
N SER A 633 -3.09 -35.56 10.37
CA SER A 633 -3.34 -34.70 11.54
C SER A 633 -2.80 -35.06 12.95
N GLN A 634 -1.95 -34.19 13.51
CA GLN A 634 -2.28 -33.32 14.67
C GLN A 634 -1.07 -32.52 15.22
N GLN A 635 -1.36 -31.23 15.41
CA GLN A 635 -0.82 -30.16 16.27
C GLN A 635 0.10 -30.51 17.46
N LYS A 636 1.15 -29.68 17.67
CA LYS A 636 1.73 -29.34 19.00
C LYS A 636 2.55 -28.03 18.99
N ASP A 637 1.83 -26.93 19.18
CA ASP A 637 2.05 -25.74 20.04
C ASP A 637 3.04 -25.91 21.25
N ILE A 638 3.84 -24.97 21.81
CA ILE A 638 4.13 -23.47 21.80
C ILE A 638 5.54 -23.28 22.54
N PRO A 639 6.18 -22.08 22.81
CA PRO A 639 5.74 -20.68 22.72
C PRO A 639 6.70 -19.52 22.28
N ASN A 640 6.04 -18.56 21.60
CA ASN A 640 5.95 -17.10 21.82
C ASN A 640 7.16 -16.16 21.68
N ILE A 641 7.08 -15.25 20.69
CA ILE A 641 7.28 -13.79 20.89
C ILE A 641 6.18 -13.05 20.12
N GLN A 642 5.27 -12.41 20.85
CA GLN A 642 4.24 -11.50 20.35
C GLN A 642 4.86 -10.14 19.98
N ALA A 643 4.56 -9.64 18.78
CA ALA A 643 4.41 -8.21 18.53
C ALA A 643 3.00 -8.01 17.96
N GLN A 644 2.12 -7.43 18.78
CA GLN A 644 0.78 -7.05 18.35
C GLN A 644 0.83 -5.64 17.77
N ASN A 645 0.65 -5.52 16.45
CA ASN A 645 0.30 -4.24 15.84
C ASN A 645 -1.14 -3.92 16.22
N THR A 646 -1.31 -2.91 17.06
CA THR A 646 -2.60 -2.28 17.34
C THR A 646 -2.54 -0.85 16.77
N PRO A 647 -3.65 -0.32 16.22
CA PRO A 647 -3.69 1.06 15.74
C PRO A 647 -3.37 2.01 16.90
N THR A 648 -2.30 2.78 16.74
CA THR A 648 -1.87 3.77 17.72
C THR A 648 -2.64 5.07 17.48
N SER A 649 -3.45 5.46 18.45
CA SER A 649 -3.97 6.82 18.57
C SER A 649 -3.15 7.60 19.60
N TRP A 650 -2.86 8.86 19.33
CA TRP A 650 -2.19 9.78 20.25
C TRP A 650 -2.76 11.19 20.09
N GLU A 651 -2.45 12.09 21.01
CA GLU A 651 -2.86 13.48 20.98
C GLU A 651 -1.61 14.36 20.93
N GLU A 652 -1.60 15.31 20.01
CA GLU A 652 -0.50 16.25 19.82
C GLU A 652 -1.11 17.63 19.53
N ASN A 653 -0.76 18.63 20.34
CA ASN A 653 -1.26 20.01 20.24
C ASN A 653 -2.80 20.13 20.22
N GLY A 654 -3.52 19.30 21.00
CA GLY A 654 -4.98 19.33 21.09
C GLY A 654 -5.72 18.67 19.93
N VAL A 655 -5.00 18.05 19.00
CA VAL A 655 -5.56 17.29 17.87
C VAL A 655 -5.34 15.79 18.11
N HIS A 656 -6.42 15.00 17.99
CA HIS A 656 -6.32 13.54 18.08
C HIS A 656 -5.90 12.95 16.74
N TRP A 657 -4.87 12.12 16.76
CA TRP A 657 -4.29 11.44 15.60
C TRP A 657 -4.52 9.93 15.67
N THR A 658 -4.58 9.29 14.51
CA THR A 658 -4.58 7.84 14.35
C THR A 658 -3.76 7.43 13.13
N LYS A 659 -3.13 6.26 13.22
CA LYS A 659 -2.36 5.65 12.13
C LYS A 659 -2.88 4.24 11.85
N ASP A 660 -3.25 3.99 10.60
CA ASP A 660 -3.78 2.68 10.18
C ASP A 660 -2.68 1.64 9.92
N GLU A 661 -3.09 0.39 9.66
CA GLU A 661 -2.18 -0.74 9.41
C GLU A 661 -1.32 -0.58 8.13
N SER A 662 -1.71 0.32 7.22
CA SER A 662 -0.97 0.65 6.00
C SER A 662 -0.05 1.85 6.16
N GLY A 663 -0.04 2.49 7.33
CA GLY A 663 0.78 3.64 7.67
C GLY A 663 0.18 4.99 7.32
N ASN A 664 -1.08 5.06 6.89
CA ASN A 664 -1.76 6.32 6.58
C ASN A 664 -2.11 7.07 7.88
N LEU A 665 -1.82 8.37 7.90
CA LEU A 665 -2.12 9.25 9.03
C LEU A 665 -3.51 9.87 8.86
N SER A 666 -4.28 9.97 9.95
CA SER A 666 -5.56 10.70 9.97
C SER A 666 -5.71 11.48 11.28
N TYR A 667 -6.35 12.65 11.23
CA TYR A 667 -6.64 13.48 12.40
C TYR A 667 -8.15 13.66 12.62
N PHE A 668 -8.54 13.88 13.86
CA PHE A 668 -9.94 14.09 14.25
C PHE A 668 -10.31 15.57 14.17
N ASN A 669 -11.25 15.91 13.28
CA ASN A 669 -11.77 17.27 13.16
C ASN A 669 -12.93 17.46 14.15
N GLN A 670 -12.77 18.37 15.11
CA GLN A 670 -13.78 18.62 16.16
C GLN A 670 -15.05 19.30 15.63
N GLU A 671 -14.97 20.07 14.55
CA GLU A 671 -16.13 20.75 13.94
C GLU A 671 -17.02 19.78 13.17
N THR A 672 -16.41 18.81 12.47
CA THR A 672 -17.15 17.83 11.64
C THR A 672 -17.41 16.50 12.36
N GLN A 673 -16.79 16.26 13.51
CA GLN A 673 -16.85 15.01 14.28
C GLN A 673 -16.44 13.77 13.45
N GLN A 674 -15.48 13.95 12.52
CA GLN A 674 -15.02 12.91 11.59
C GLN A 674 -13.49 12.84 11.51
N TRP A 675 -12.99 11.64 11.20
CA TRP A 675 -11.57 11.40 10.92
C TRP A 675 -11.25 11.79 9.48
N THR A 676 -10.27 12.68 9.31
CA THR A 676 -9.82 13.17 8.00
C THR A 676 -8.41 12.66 7.73
N GLN A 677 -8.19 12.08 6.54
CA GLN A 677 -6.88 11.58 6.13
C GLN A 677 -5.92 12.74 5.87
N TYR A 678 -4.76 12.70 6.50
CA TYR A 678 -3.70 13.67 6.31
C TYR A 678 -2.84 13.23 5.12
N ASN A 679 -2.94 13.94 4.01
CA ASN A 679 -2.07 13.76 2.85
C ASN A 679 -0.85 14.68 3.02
N GLN A 680 0.35 14.11 3.02
CA GLN A 680 1.60 14.88 2.98
C GLN A 680 1.76 15.67 1.68
#